data_AF-A0A841LY21-F1
#
_entry.id   AF-A0A841LY21-F1
#
_cell.length_a   1.000
_cell.length_b   1.000
_cell.length_c   1.000
_cell.angle_alpha   90.00
_cell.angle_beta   90.00
_cell.angle_gamma   90.00
#
_symmetry.space_group_name_H-M   'P 1'
#
loop_
_entity.id
_entity.type
_entity.pdbx_description
1 polymer ?
#
loop_
_entity_poly.entity_id
_entity_poly.type
_entity_poly.pdbx_seq_one_letter_code
_entity_poly.pdbx_strand_id
1 'polypeptide(L)'
;MSKIGVLFCWLLSALCVLLFTFMPINLPTQFTLGISVLVVLAVLKHFRVDGKWRLVVLALGTSIVMRYVYWRTTQTIPPASQLQNFIPGIVLYLAEMYSVMMLALSLFVVSFPRNSPAAIQLQESEMPTVDVFIPSYNEDSGLLVNTLAAAVNMDYPADKLTIWLLDDGGTDQKCESNNLLESRRAIERRAELKTLCADFGVNYLTRTRNEHAKAGNLNNGLAHSQGKLVAVFDADHAPARNFLTETVGYFRDNAKLFLVQTPHFFINPDPVERNLRTFNQMPSENEMFYGMVQRGLDKWNAAFFCGSAALLNREALAITNGFSGVSITEDCETAVNLHAHGWESVYIDRPLIAGLQPATFASFIGQRSRWAQGMMQILRYRFPPLLPGLTLPQRLCYMSSTLFWLFPFTRMTFLVAPLFYLFFDLQIFTASGGEFMAYTLIYLCVNLMLQNYLYGAYRWPWISELYEYVQSVHLLPAIISVILNPSKPTFNVTAKDESILVSRLSEIARPFFAIFIVLAIALIYAVYRIYTEPYKADVLLVVGGWTLFNLIMAGCALGVVSERGERSSSVRVKMTRRCEVLIDDQWHASTIDDVSANGMHIISYASDASSLSVGRETFARFVTHADQQSENLPIEIRNVSREGDLI
;
A
#
# COMPACT_ATOMS: atom_id res chain seq x y z
N MET A 1 1.85 -36.83 -20.45
CA MET A 1 2.54 -37.20 -19.19
C MET A 1 1.54 -37.10 -18.05
N SER A 2 1.51 -38.06 -17.13
CA SER A 2 0.72 -37.94 -15.90
C SER A 2 1.22 -36.75 -15.07
N LYS A 3 0.38 -36.16 -14.21
CA LYS A 3 0.78 -35.08 -13.28
C LYS A 3 2.02 -35.49 -12.45
N ILE A 4 2.11 -36.78 -12.10
CA ILE A 4 3.24 -37.39 -11.39
C ILE A 4 4.51 -37.36 -12.25
N GLY A 5 4.43 -37.74 -13.53
CA GLY A 5 5.58 -37.69 -14.44
C GLY A 5 6.11 -36.27 -14.65
N VAL A 6 5.23 -35.28 -14.75
CA VAL A 6 5.62 -33.85 -14.84
C VAL A 6 6.32 -33.40 -13.57
N LEU A 7 5.77 -33.74 -12.39
CA LEU A 7 6.38 -33.41 -11.11
C LEU A 7 7.76 -34.05 -10.95
N PHE A 8 7.91 -35.31 -11.34
CA PHE A 8 9.20 -36.02 -11.29
C PHE A 8 10.25 -35.34 -12.19
N CYS A 9 9.91 -35.04 -13.44
CA CYS A 9 10.81 -34.32 -14.36
C CYS A 9 11.19 -32.94 -13.83
N TRP A 10 10.24 -32.23 -13.21
CA TRP A 10 10.50 -30.93 -12.59
C TRP A 10 11.47 -31.04 -11.40
N LEU A 11 11.24 -32.00 -10.49
CA LEU A 11 12.12 -32.24 -9.34
C LEU A 11 13.53 -32.64 -9.77
N LEU A 12 13.65 -33.51 -10.77
CA LEU A 12 14.96 -33.91 -11.31
C LEU A 12 15.69 -32.71 -11.94
N SER A 13 14.98 -31.90 -12.72
CA SER A 13 15.56 -30.69 -13.33
C SER A 13 16.01 -29.68 -12.26
N ALA A 14 15.19 -29.46 -11.24
CA ALA A 14 15.52 -28.60 -10.11
C ALA A 14 16.76 -29.11 -9.35
N LEU A 15 16.85 -30.43 -9.13
CA LEU A 15 18.02 -31.05 -8.51
C LEU A 15 19.29 -30.82 -9.34
N CYS A 16 19.23 -31.02 -10.66
CA CYS A 16 20.36 -30.75 -11.55
C CYS A 16 20.81 -29.27 -11.47
N VAL A 17 19.86 -28.33 -11.51
CA VAL A 17 20.16 -26.90 -11.37
C VAL A 17 20.83 -26.60 -10.03
N LEU A 18 20.33 -27.18 -8.93
CA LEU A 18 20.93 -27.00 -7.60
C LEU A 18 22.35 -27.57 -7.54
N LEU A 19 22.61 -28.75 -8.11
CA LEU A 19 23.94 -29.34 -8.16
C LEU A 19 24.94 -28.44 -8.90
N PHE A 20 24.56 -27.88 -10.05
CA PHE A 20 25.42 -26.92 -10.77
C PHE A 20 25.60 -25.61 -9.99
N THR A 21 24.55 -25.15 -9.32
CA THR A 21 24.55 -23.92 -8.51
C THR A 21 25.50 -24.03 -7.31
N PHE A 22 25.58 -25.20 -6.68
CA PHE A 22 26.44 -25.41 -5.51
C PHE A 22 27.85 -25.91 -5.85
N MET A 23 28.15 -26.12 -7.14
CA MET A 23 29.49 -26.48 -7.56
C MET A 23 30.47 -25.33 -7.25
N PRO A 24 31.55 -25.59 -6.48
CA PRO A 24 32.58 -24.59 -6.23
C PRO A 24 33.35 -24.31 -7.51
N ILE A 25 33.51 -23.03 -7.84
CA ILE A 25 34.21 -22.56 -9.03
C ILE A 25 35.16 -21.42 -8.65
N ASN A 26 36.19 -21.21 -9.46
CA ASN A 26 37.11 -20.10 -9.23
C ASN A 26 36.45 -18.74 -9.51
N LEU A 27 37.05 -17.68 -8.96
CA LEU A 27 36.51 -16.32 -9.01
C LEU A 27 36.28 -15.80 -10.46
N PRO A 28 37.21 -15.94 -11.42
CA PRO A 28 36.98 -15.52 -12.80
C PRO A 28 35.81 -16.24 -13.48
N THR A 29 35.64 -17.55 -13.20
CA THR A 29 34.53 -18.33 -13.76
C THR A 29 33.19 -17.87 -13.19
N GLN A 30 33.12 -17.63 -11.87
CA GLN A 30 31.92 -17.06 -11.25
C GLN A 30 31.56 -15.70 -11.86
N PHE A 31 32.54 -14.81 -12.01
CA PHE A 31 32.30 -13.48 -12.57
C PHE A 31 31.76 -13.59 -14.01
N THR A 32 32.39 -14.43 -14.84
CA THR A 32 31.98 -14.66 -16.23
C THR A 32 30.57 -15.26 -16.32
N LEU A 33 30.28 -16.27 -15.50
CA LEU A 33 28.96 -16.89 -15.40
C LEU A 33 27.89 -15.86 -15.02
N GLY A 34 28.16 -15.09 -13.97
CA GLY A 34 27.24 -14.08 -13.47
C GLY A 34 26.92 -12.99 -14.49
N ILE A 35 27.94 -12.46 -15.17
CA ILE A 35 27.76 -11.49 -16.26
C ILE A 35 26.99 -12.11 -17.43
N SER A 36 27.29 -13.36 -17.79
CA SER A 36 26.58 -14.05 -18.89
C SER A 36 25.09 -14.20 -18.58
N VAL A 37 24.73 -14.61 -17.36
CA VAL A 37 23.32 -14.70 -16.95
C VAL A 37 22.67 -13.32 -16.91
N LEU A 38 23.36 -12.30 -16.41
CA LEU A 38 22.88 -10.93 -16.39
C LEU A 38 22.56 -10.41 -17.81
N VAL A 39 23.45 -10.65 -18.77
CA VAL A 39 23.25 -10.29 -20.19
C VAL A 39 22.05 -11.05 -20.77
N VAL A 40 21.95 -12.36 -20.55
CA VAL A 40 20.82 -13.17 -21.04
C VAL A 40 19.50 -12.64 -20.49
N LEU A 41 19.42 -12.38 -19.19
CA LEU A 41 18.23 -11.84 -18.56
C LEU A 41 17.89 -10.43 -19.08
N ALA A 42 18.89 -9.58 -19.32
CA ALA A 42 18.68 -8.25 -19.91
C ALA A 42 18.10 -8.36 -21.32
N VAL A 43 18.58 -9.30 -22.13
CA VAL A 43 18.04 -9.61 -23.46
C VAL A 43 16.59 -10.10 -23.36
N LEU A 44 16.31 -11.09 -22.50
CA LEU A 44 14.95 -11.62 -22.31
C LEU A 44 13.96 -10.54 -21.85
N LYS A 45 14.41 -9.65 -20.96
CA LYS A 45 13.64 -8.50 -20.51
C LYS A 45 13.40 -7.49 -21.64
N HIS A 46 14.41 -7.18 -22.44
CA HIS A 46 14.28 -6.26 -23.58
C HIS A 46 13.22 -6.73 -24.58
N PHE A 47 13.18 -8.04 -24.86
CA PHE A 47 12.17 -8.65 -25.71
C PHE A 47 10.80 -8.86 -25.03
N ARG A 48 10.62 -8.36 -23.80
CA ARG A 48 9.37 -8.43 -23.01
C ARG A 48 8.75 -9.83 -22.99
N VAL A 49 9.62 -10.82 -22.84
CA VAL A 49 9.23 -12.22 -22.88
C VAL A 49 8.30 -12.52 -21.70
N ASP A 50 7.12 -13.09 -21.96
CA ASP A 50 6.08 -13.36 -20.95
C ASP A 50 5.50 -14.80 -21.08
N GLY A 51 4.47 -15.11 -20.30
CA GLY A 51 3.82 -16.41 -20.29
C GLY A 51 4.71 -17.49 -19.70
N LYS A 52 4.92 -18.60 -20.42
CA LYS A 52 5.73 -19.73 -19.92
C LYS A 52 7.21 -19.38 -19.76
N TRP A 53 7.71 -18.45 -20.57
CA TRP A 53 9.10 -18.02 -20.50
C TRP A 53 9.41 -17.15 -19.29
N ARG A 54 8.40 -16.55 -18.67
CA ARG A 54 8.51 -15.88 -17.36
C ARG A 54 9.19 -16.78 -16.34
N LEU A 55 8.84 -18.07 -16.31
CA LEU A 55 9.46 -19.05 -15.42
C LEU A 55 10.95 -19.28 -15.70
N VAL A 56 11.38 -19.16 -16.96
CA VAL A 56 12.79 -19.30 -17.33
C VAL A 56 13.58 -18.10 -16.83
N VAL A 57 13.05 -16.88 -16.98
CA VAL A 57 13.63 -15.64 -16.42
C VAL A 57 13.76 -15.78 -14.90
N LEU A 58 12.70 -16.21 -14.22
CA LEU A 58 12.71 -16.42 -12.77
C LEU A 58 13.73 -17.49 -12.36
N ALA A 59 13.76 -18.64 -13.03
CA ALA A 59 14.69 -19.73 -12.70
C ALA A 59 16.16 -19.31 -12.89
N LEU A 60 16.48 -18.60 -13.97
CA LEU A 60 17.83 -18.08 -14.22
C LEU A 60 18.24 -17.10 -13.13
N GLY A 61 17.38 -16.14 -12.79
CA GLY A 61 17.68 -15.18 -11.73
C GLY A 61 17.79 -15.83 -10.34
N THR A 62 16.89 -16.76 -10.00
CA THR A 62 16.95 -17.54 -8.76
C THR A 62 18.22 -18.37 -8.67
N SER A 63 18.75 -18.89 -9.78
CA SER A 63 20.01 -19.66 -9.73
C SER A 63 21.19 -18.80 -9.26
N ILE A 64 21.30 -17.55 -9.71
CA ILE A 64 22.33 -16.60 -9.23
C ILE A 64 22.13 -16.26 -7.75
N VAL A 65 20.88 -16.05 -7.31
CA VAL A 65 20.55 -15.83 -5.89
C VAL A 65 21.01 -17.02 -5.05
N MET A 66 20.73 -18.25 -5.48
CA MET A 66 21.11 -19.46 -4.77
C MET A 66 22.64 -19.68 -4.76
N ARG A 67 23.37 -19.27 -5.82
CA ARG A 67 24.85 -19.26 -5.80
C ARG A 67 25.37 -18.29 -4.74
N TYR A 68 24.80 -17.08 -4.67
CA TYR A 68 25.16 -16.09 -3.66
C TYR A 68 24.87 -16.61 -2.24
N VAL A 69 23.70 -17.21 -2.00
CA VAL A 69 23.35 -17.82 -0.71
C VAL A 69 24.38 -18.87 -0.32
N TYR A 70 24.70 -19.80 -1.23
CA TYR A 70 25.70 -20.84 -0.96
C TYR A 70 27.06 -20.26 -0.59
N TRP A 71 27.56 -19.29 -1.36
CA TRP A 71 28.82 -18.61 -1.07
C TRP A 71 28.77 -17.85 0.26
N ARG A 72 27.70 -17.08 0.51
CA ARG A 72 27.50 -16.33 1.75
C ARG A 72 27.53 -17.27 2.96
N THR A 73 26.80 -18.37 2.91
CA THR A 73 26.69 -19.34 4.02
C THR A 73 28.00 -20.10 4.28
N THR A 74 28.75 -20.45 3.23
CA THR A 74 29.88 -21.39 3.38
C THR A 74 31.25 -20.71 3.51
N GLN A 75 31.44 -19.50 2.98
CA GLN A 75 32.77 -18.90 2.82
C GLN A 75 32.95 -17.55 3.52
N THR A 76 31.86 -16.87 3.89
CA THR A 76 31.93 -15.44 4.30
C THR A 76 31.53 -15.17 5.75
N ILE A 77 31.14 -16.21 6.51
CA ILE A 77 30.76 -16.09 7.92
C ILE A 77 32.04 -16.08 8.77
N PRO A 78 32.23 -15.09 9.66
CA PRO A 78 33.40 -15.05 10.55
C PRO A 78 33.49 -16.29 11.44
N PRO A 79 34.68 -16.69 11.93
CA PRO A 79 34.80 -17.82 12.85
C PRO A 79 34.06 -17.58 14.17
N ALA A 80 33.37 -18.60 14.68
CA ALA A 80 32.65 -18.53 15.97
C ALA A 80 33.57 -18.28 17.18
N SER A 81 34.89 -18.47 17.03
CA SER A 81 35.89 -18.11 18.04
C SER A 81 36.07 -16.59 18.21
N GLN A 82 35.64 -15.77 17.24
CA GLN A 82 35.74 -14.31 17.27
C GLN A 82 34.37 -13.67 17.46
N LEU A 83 33.83 -13.74 18.67
CA LEU A 83 32.45 -13.32 18.96
C LEU A 83 32.14 -11.87 18.54
N GLN A 84 33.11 -10.95 18.64
CA GLN A 84 32.91 -9.56 18.21
C GLN A 84 32.63 -9.40 16.71
N ASN A 85 33.16 -10.30 15.87
CA ASN A 85 32.92 -10.32 14.43
C ASN A 85 31.71 -11.22 14.10
N PHE A 86 31.64 -12.37 14.78
CA PHE A 86 30.65 -13.42 14.53
C PHE A 86 29.22 -12.96 14.81
N ILE A 87 28.95 -12.34 15.96
CA ILE A 87 27.59 -11.93 16.34
C ILE A 87 26.99 -10.94 15.32
N PRO A 88 27.58 -9.76 15.07
CA PRO A 88 27.06 -8.85 14.06
C PRO A 88 27.11 -9.44 12.63
N GLY A 89 28.08 -10.31 12.33
CA GLY A 89 28.13 -11.05 11.06
C GLY A 89 26.96 -12.00 10.86
N ILE A 90 26.53 -12.71 11.90
CA ILE A 90 25.33 -13.57 11.87
C ILE A 90 24.06 -12.73 11.80
N VAL A 91 23.99 -11.58 12.50
CA VAL A 91 22.83 -10.67 12.38
C VAL A 91 22.68 -10.18 10.94
N LEU A 92 23.78 -9.77 10.30
CA LEU A 92 23.78 -9.39 8.88
C LEU A 92 23.37 -10.57 7.98
N TYR A 93 23.92 -11.76 8.22
CA TYR A 93 23.55 -12.97 7.48
C TYR A 93 22.05 -13.29 7.59
N LEU A 94 21.47 -13.24 8.80
CA LEU A 94 20.04 -13.51 9.01
C LEU A 94 19.16 -12.46 8.32
N ALA A 95 19.57 -11.19 8.31
CA ALA A 95 18.88 -10.14 7.56
C ALA A 95 18.88 -10.43 6.05
N GLU A 96 20.04 -10.80 5.49
CA GLU A 96 20.14 -11.19 4.07
C GLU A 96 19.31 -12.44 3.75
N MET A 97 19.36 -13.49 4.60
CA MET A 97 18.60 -14.72 4.40
C MET A 97 17.09 -14.48 4.51
N TYR A 98 16.66 -13.58 5.39
CA TYR A 98 15.27 -13.14 5.44
C TYR A 98 14.89 -12.42 4.13
N SER A 99 15.74 -11.53 3.59
CA SER A 99 15.45 -10.88 2.30
C SER A 99 15.37 -11.89 1.15
N VAL A 100 16.22 -12.92 1.13
CA VAL A 100 16.15 -14.02 0.16
C VAL A 100 14.88 -14.83 0.33
N MET A 101 14.46 -15.12 1.56
CA MET A 101 13.19 -15.79 1.85
C MET A 101 12.00 -14.95 1.37
N MET A 102 12.00 -13.64 1.62
CA MET A 102 10.96 -12.74 1.15
C MET A 102 10.94 -12.63 -0.38
N LEU A 103 12.10 -12.63 -1.04
CA LEU A 103 12.19 -12.73 -2.49
C LEU A 103 11.56 -14.05 -2.97
N ALA A 104 11.87 -15.18 -2.35
CA ALA A 104 11.27 -16.47 -2.73
C ALA A 104 9.73 -16.48 -2.58
N LEU A 105 9.21 -15.94 -1.48
CA LEU A 105 7.77 -15.78 -1.26
C LEU A 105 7.12 -14.86 -2.30
N SER A 106 7.73 -13.70 -2.55
CA SER A 106 7.30 -12.75 -3.58
C SER A 106 7.26 -13.43 -4.96
N LEU A 107 8.34 -14.10 -5.38
CA LEU A 107 8.42 -14.82 -6.64
C LEU A 107 7.34 -15.89 -6.76
N PHE A 108 7.04 -16.61 -5.68
CA PHE A 108 5.95 -17.58 -5.65
C PHE A 108 4.59 -16.92 -5.91
N VAL A 109 4.28 -15.85 -5.17
CA VAL A 109 3.01 -15.10 -5.27
C VAL A 109 2.84 -14.50 -6.66
N VAL A 110 3.85 -13.80 -7.19
CA VAL A 110 3.75 -13.10 -8.49
C VAL A 110 4.26 -13.90 -9.69
N SER A 111 4.47 -15.19 -9.54
CA SER A 111 4.91 -16.06 -10.65
C SER A 111 3.91 -16.07 -11.81
N PHE A 112 2.61 -16.12 -11.49
CA PHE A 112 1.50 -16.14 -12.45
C PHE A 112 0.32 -15.29 -11.96
N PRO A 113 0.45 -13.96 -11.97
CA PRO A 113 -0.65 -13.08 -11.59
C PRO A 113 -1.88 -13.34 -12.46
N ARG A 114 -3.05 -13.37 -11.85
CA ARG A 114 -4.30 -13.50 -12.60
C ARG A 114 -4.61 -12.17 -13.29
N ASN A 115 -5.12 -12.23 -14.51
CA ASN A 115 -5.75 -11.06 -15.11
C ASN A 115 -7.09 -10.80 -14.41
N SER A 116 -7.45 -9.53 -14.29
CA SER A 116 -8.77 -9.18 -13.77
C SER A 116 -9.85 -9.89 -14.59
N PRO A 117 -10.76 -10.64 -13.96
CA PRO A 117 -11.88 -11.21 -14.67
C PRO A 117 -12.78 -10.09 -15.22
N ALA A 118 -13.53 -10.41 -16.27
CA ALA A 118 -14.55 -9.52 -16.80
C ALA A 118 -15.77 -9.52 -15.87
N ALA A 119 -16.36 -8.34 -15.66
CA ALA A 119 -17.59 -8.24 -14.89
C ALA A 119 -18.72 -9.07 -15.49
N ILE A 120 -19.47 -9.71 -14.59
CA ILE A 120 -20.64 -10.51 -14.91
C ILE A 120 -21.85 -9.60 -14.75
N GLN A 121 -22.41 -9.16 -15.87
CA GLN A 121 -23.61 -8.35 -15.86
C GLN A 121 -24.82 -9.22 -15.47
N LEU A 122 -25.57 -8.76 -14.46
CA LEU A 122 -26.78 -9.41 -13.98
C LEU A 122 -28.01 -8.71 -14.54
N GLN A 123 -29.09 -9.46 -14.75
CA GLN A 123 -30.39 -8.85 -14.92
C GLN A 123 -30.87 -8.28 -13.58
N GLU A 124 -31.68 -7.23 -13.61
CA GLU A 124 -32.20 -6.57 -12.42
C GLU A 124 -32.92 -7.55 -11.47
N SER A 125 -33.63 -8.54 -12.02
CA SER A 125 -34.30 -9.59 -11.25
C SER A 125 -33.33 -10.50 -10.47
N GLU A 126 -32.11 -10.69 -10.97
CA GLU A 126 -31.07 -11.54 -10.37
C GLU A 126 -30.20 -10.80 -9.34
N MET A 127 -30.24 -9.47 -9.35
CA MET A 127 -29.44 -8.63 -8.45
C MET A 127 -29.79 -8.91 -6.97
N PRO A 128 -28.80 -9.23 -6.11
CA PRO A 128 -29.03 -9.45 -4.68
C PRO A 128 -29.30 -8.15 -3.92
N THR A 129 -29.85 -8.24 -2.71
CA THR A 129 -29.87 -7.09 -1.79
C THR A 129 -28.47 -6.80 -1.25
N VAL A 130 -28.13 -5.51 -1.16
CA VAL A 130 -26.81 -5.03 -0.73
C VAL A 130 -26.98 -4.00 0.38
N ASP A 131 -26.29 -4.21 1.50
CA ASP A 131 -26.03 -3.16 2.48
C ASP A 131 -24.68 -2.51 2.22
N VAL A 132 -24.63 -1.19 2.19
CA VAL A 132 -23.40 -0.41 2.08
C VAL A 132 -23.07 0.17 3.45
N PHE A 133 -21.91 -0.20 4.00
CA PHE A 133 -21.42 0.28 5.28
C PHE A 133 -20.31 1.29 5.09
N ILE A 134 -20.52 2.49 5.66
CA ILE A 134 -19.53 3.55 5.73
C ILE A 134 -19.20 3.79 7.22
N PRO A 135 -18.19 3.11 7.79
CA PRO A 135 -17.76 3.37 9.16
C PRO A 135 -17.01 4.70 9.26
N SER A 136 -17.32 5.45 10.31
CA SER A 136 -16.68 6.73 10.64
C SER A 136 -16.43 6.88 12.14
N TYR A 137 -15.41 7.66 12.50
CA TYR A 137 -15.03 7.93 13.89
C TYR A 137 -14.77 9.41 14.16
N ASN A 138 -13.92 10.06 13.37
CA ASN A 138 -13.51 11.45 13.55
C ASN A 138 -13.56 12.29 12.27
N GLU A 139 -13.88 11.68 11.13
CA GLU A 139 -13.96 12.35 9.84
C GLU A 139 -15.06 13.43 9.85
N ASP A 140 -14.75 14.60 9.33
CA ASP A 140 -15.67 15.73 9.26
C ASP A 140 -16.87 15.46 8.31
N SER A 141 -17.94 16.21 8.53
CA SER A 141 -19.18 16.08 7.74
C SER A 141 -18.96 16.42 6.26
N GLY A 142 -18.07 17.35 5.93
CA GLY A 142 -17.74 17.72 4.55
C GLY A 142 -17.04 16.59 3.79
N LEU A 143 -16.14 15.85 4.46
CA LEU A 143 -15.57 14.61 3.90
C LEU A 143 -16.66 13.55 3.68
N LEU A 144 -17.50 13.32 4.70
CA LEU A 144 -18.58 12.32 4.64
C LEU A 144 -19.62 12.62 3.54
N VAL A 145 -19.94 13.90 3.29
CA VAL A 145 -20.84 14.34 2.21
C VAL A 145 -20.38 13.75 0.88
N ASN A 146 -19.08 13.77 0.56
CA ASN A 146 -18.58 13.27 -0.72
C ASN A 146 -18.80 11.76 -0.87
N THR A 147 -18.50 10.99 0.18
CA THR A 147 -18.63 9.54 0.17
C THR A 147 -20.09 9.10 0.20
N LEU A 148 -20.95 9.77 0.98
CA LEU A 148 -22.38 9.50 1.03
C LEU A 148 -23.06 9.84 -0.31
N ALA A 149 -22.74 11.01 -0.89
CA ALA A 149 -23.25 11.39 -2.20
C ALA A 149 -22.87 10.37 -3.28
N ALA A 150 -21.62 9.90 -3.29
CA ALA A 150 -21.17 8.87 -4.22
C ALA A 150 -21.87 7.53 -4.00
N ALA A 151 -22.07 7.11 -2.73
CA ALA A 151 -22.73 5.85 -2.40
C ALA A 151 -24.21 5.84 -2.80
N VAL A 152 -24.95 6.93 -2.57
CA VAL A 152 -26.38 7.05 -2.93
C VAL A 152 -26.58 7.01 -4.46
N ASN A 153 -25.59 7.47 -5.22
CA ASN A 153 -25.67 7.54 -6.68
C ASN A 153 -25.06 6.32 -7.41
N MET A 154 -24.81 5.21 -6.70
CA MET A 154 -24.40 3.96 -7.34
C MET A 154 -25.52 3.39 -8.22
N ASP A 155 -25.13 2.83 -9.37
CA ASP A 155 -26.05 2.30 -10.38
C ASP A 155 -26.62 0.95 -9.91
N TYR A 156 -27.66 0.99 -9.07
CA TYR A 156 -28.30 -0.20 -8.50
C TYR A 156 -29.78 0.04 -8.20
N PRO A 157 -30.65 -1.00 -8.23
CA PRO A 157 -32.06 -0.86 -7.88
C PRO A 157 -32.24 -0.34 -6.46
N ALA A 158 -32.99 0.75 -6.32
CA ALA A 158 -33.17 1.45 -5.04
C ALA A 158 -33.85 0.59 -3.97
N ASP A 159 -34.72 -0.35 -4.36
CA ASP A 159 -35.38 -1.31 -3.46
C ASP A 159 -34.44 -2.40 -2.94
N LYS A 160 -33.25 -2.55 -3.55
CA LYS A 160 -32.23 -3.56 -3.19
C LYS A 160 -30.97 -2.96 -2.57
N LEU A 161 -30.88 -1.64 -2.47
CA LEU A 161 -29.71 -0.93 -1.94
C LEU A 161 -30.07 -0.24 -0.63
N THR A 162 -29.38 -0.56 0.45
CA THR A 162 -29.51 0.16 1.72
C THR A 162 -28.15 0.69 2.15
N ILE A 163 -28.06 1.99 2.44
CA ILE A 163 -26.81 2.63 2.83
C ILE A 163 -26.86 2.96 4.32
N TRP A 164 -25.75 2.71 5.01
CA TRP A 164 -25.59 2.89 6.45
C TRP A 164 -24.32 3.69 6.76
N LEU A 165 -24.49 4.83 7.43
CA LEU A 165 -23.39 5.52 8.09
C LEU A 165 -23.26 4.97 9.52
N LEU A 166 -22.12 4.34 9.81
CA LEU A 166 -21.85 3.72 11.10
C LEU A 166 -20.92 4.63 11.92
N ASP A 167 -21.45 5.39 12.88
CA ASP A 167 -20.69 6.42 13.61
C ASP A 167 -20.23 5.95 15.00
N ASP A 168 -18.91 5.79 15.16
CA ASP A 168 -18.22 5.57 16.43
C ASP A 168 -17.76 6.87 17.12
N GLY A 169 -17.95 8.02 16.46
CA GLY A 169 -17.70 9.36 16.99
C GLY A 169 -18.78 9.84 17.96
N GLY A 170 -20.04 9.50 17.68
CA GLY A 170 -21.23 9.91 18.42
C GLY A 170 -21.90 8.79 19.26
N THR A 171 -21.12 7.84 19.79
CA THR A 171 -21.64 6.77 20.66
C THR A 171 -22.18 7.31 21.98
N ASP A 172 -23.05 6.53 22.65
CA ASP A 172 -23.59 6.92 23.97
C ASP A 172 -22.44 7.10 24.99
N GLN A 173 -21.46 6.19 24.99
CA GLN A 173 -20.25 6.29 25.82
C GLN A 173 -19.51 7.63 25.65
N LYS A 174 -19.37 8.14 24.42
CA LYS A 174 -18.69 9.42 24.19
C LYS A 174 -19.57 10.60 24.55
N CYS A 175 -20.85 10.55 24.22
CA CYS A 175 -21.82 11.58 24.59
C CYS A 175 -21.92 11.74 26.11
N GLU A 176 -21.77 10.65 26.87
CA GLU A 176 -21.83 10.60 28.33
C GLU A 176 -20.43 10.67 28.98
N SER A 177 -19.38 11.01 28.22
CA SER A 177 -18.01 11.10 28.76
C SER A 177 -17.91 12.16 29.86
N ASN A 178 -17.20 11.82 30.95
CA ASN A 178 -16.86 12.78 32.02
C ASN A 178 -16.01 13.96 31.50
N ASN A 179 -15.37 13.81 30.35
CA ASN A 179 -14.70 14.91 29.67
C ASN A 179 -15.73 15.74 28.91
N LEU A 180 -16.08 16.91 29.48
CA LEU A 180 -17.08 17.82 28.91
C LEU A 180 -16.81 18.22 27.45
N LEU A 181 -15.55 18.35 27.03
CA LEU A 181 -15.22 18.71 25.65
C LEU A 181 -15.47 17.54 24.69
N GLU A 182 -15.14 16.32 25.11
CA GLU A 182 -15.41 15.11 24.32
C GLU A 182 -16.93 14.86 24.21
N SER A 183 -17.64 14.97 25.34
CA SER A 183 -19.10 14.82 25.41
C SER A 183 -19.82 15.80 24.49
N ARG A 184 -19.50 17.10 24.56
CA ARG A 184 -20.12 18.11 23.68
C ARG A 184 -19.86 17.83 22.20
N ARG A 185 -18.61 17.53 21.83
CA ARG A 185 -18.25 17.21 20.44
C ARG A 185 -19.00 15.99 19.91
N ALA A 186 -19.14 14.95 20.73
CA ALA A 186 -19.86 13.74 20.35
C ALA A 186 -21.37 13.98 20.16
N ILE A 187 -21.98 14.80 21.03
CA ILE A 187 -23.40 15.18 20.93
C ILE A 187 -23.64 16.03 19.67
N GLU A 188 -22.79 17.03 19.43
CA GLU A 188 -22.87 17.89 18.25
C GLU A 188 -22.70 17.08 16.96
N ARG A 189 -21.66 16.24 16.89
CA ARG A 189 -21.43 15.32 15.77
C ARG A 189 -22.63 14.42 15.52
N ARG A 190 -23.17 13.79 16.57
CA ARG A 190 -24.32 12.88 16.44
C ARG A 190 -25.54 13.59 15.87
N ALA A 191 -25.80 14.83 16.28
CA ALA A 191 -26.91 15.62 15.75
C ALA A 191 -26.66 16.03 14.30
N GLU A 192 -25.46 16.51 13.98
CA GLU A 192 -25.05 16.90 12.63
C GLU A 192 -25.14 15.74 11.64
N LEU A 193 -24.55 14.58 11.98
CA LEU A 193 -24.53 13.41 11.09
C LEU A 193 -25.91 12.76 10.93
N LYS A 194 -26.79 12.85 11.92
CA LYS A 194 -28.19 12.43 11.76
C LYS A 194 -28.93 13.29 10.74
N THR A 195 -28.74 14.61 10.80
CA THR A 195 -29.32 15.54 9.82
C THR A 195 -28.76 15.25 8.43
N LEU A 196 -27.44 15.13 8.32
CA LEU A 196 -26.77 14.79 7.07
C LEU A 196 -27.31 13.47 6.46
N CYS A 197 -27.44 12.42 7.27
CA CYS A 197 -28.01 11.16 6.81
C CYS A 197 -29.46 11.30 6.36
N ALA A 198 -30.28 12.10 7.06
CA ALA A 198 -31.66 12.35 6.66
C ALA A 198 -31.74 13.09 5.31
N ASP A 199 -30.86 14.06 5.07
CA ASP A 199 -30.79 14.81 3.81
C ASP A 199 -30.45 13.90 2.61
N PHE A 200 -29.60 12.89 2.83
CA PHE A 200 -29.22 11.90 1.82
C PHE A 200 -30.14 10.66 1.75
N GLY A 201 -31.12 10.52 2.65
CA GLY A 201 -31.93 9.30 2.75
C GLY A 201 -31.14 8.06 3.19
N VAL A 202 -30.09 8.25 3.97
CA VAL A 202 -29.17 7.20 4.47
C VAL A 202 -29.52 6.84 5.91
N ASN A 203 -29.31 5.58 6.30
CA ASN A 203 -29.51 5.16 7.69
C ASN A 203 -28.31 5.56 8.56
N TYR A 204 -28.56 6.39 9.57
CA TYR A 204 -27.59 6.66 10.63
C TYR A 204 -27.66 5.56 11.70
N LEU A 205 -26.52 4.95 12.04
CA LEU A 205 -26.42 3.99 13.13
C LEU A 205 -25.22 4.30 14.02
N THR A 206 -25.42 4.17 15.33
CA THR A 206 -24.36 4.22 16.34
C THR A 206 -24.61 3.14 17.39
N ARG A 207 -23.80 3.10 18.45
CA ARG A 207 -23.83 2.06 19.49
C ARG A 207 -23.56 2.63 20.88
N THR A 208 -23.84 1.81 21.90
CA THR A 208 -23.68 2.22 23.30
C THR A 208 -22.21 2.40 23.70
N ARG A 209 -21.31 1.50 23.27
CA ARG A 209 -19.89 1.53 23.66
C ARG A 209 -18.96 1.26 22.47
N ASN A 210 -17.76 1.85 22.52
CA ASN A 210 -16.70 1.66 21.53
C ASN A 210 -15.87 0.40 21.88
N GLU A 211 -16.36 -0.76 21.47
CA GLU A 211 -15.66 -2.05 21.65
C GLU A 211 -15.16 -2.56 20.30
N HIS A 212 -13.94 -3.10 20.22
CA HIS A 212 -13.34 -3.63 18.99
C HIS A 212 -13.27 -2.65 17.80
N ALA A 213 -13.23 -1.33 18.04
CA ALA A 213 -13.07 -0.29 17.02
C ALA A 213 -13.96 -0.51 15.77
N LYS A 214 -13.39 -0.39 14.57
CA LYS A 214 -14.09 -0.54 13.28
C LYS A 214 -14.77 -1.91 13.13
N ALA A 215 -14.13 -3.00 13.54
CA ALA A 215 -14.73 -4.35 13.48
C ALA A 215 -16.04 -4.42 14.27
N GLY A 216 -16.02 -3.90 15.50
CA GLY A 216 -17.21 -3.85 16.35
C GLY A 216 -18.30 -2.94 15.77
N ASN A 217 -17.92 -1.84 15.12
CA ASN A 217 -18.87 -0.94 14.47
C ASN A 217 -19.55 -1.62 13.25
N LEU A 218 -18.76 -2.30 12.42
CA LEU A 218 -19.28 -3.10 11.30
C LEU A 218 -20.19 -4.24 11.78
N ASN A 219 -19.84 -4.92 12.88
CA ASN A 219 -20.68 -5.96 13.48
C ASN A 219 -22.00 -5.41 14.03
N ASN A 220 -21.99 -4.20 14.61
CA ASN A 220 -23.21 -3.50 14.99
C ASN A 220 -24.09 -3.20 13.75
N GLY A 221 -23.47 -2.78 12.64
CA GLY A 221 -24.15 -2.66 11.35
C GLY A 221 -24.77 -3.97 10.87
N LEU A 222 -24.03 -5.09 10.93
CA LEU A 222 -24.53 -6.41 10.55
C LEU A 222 -25.78 -6.81 11.35
N ALA A 223 -25.82 -6.50 12.64
CA ALA A 223 -26.96 -6.82 13.51
C ALA A 223 -28.25 -6.05 13.18
N HIS A 224 -28.14 -4.90 12.51
CA HIS A 224 -29.28 -4.01 12.21
C HIS A 224 -29.69 -4.02 10.73
N SER A 225 -29.05 -4.84 9.90
CA SER A 225 -29.21 -4.84 8.44
C SER A 225 -29.41 -6.26 7.91
N GLN A 226 -29.98 -6.39 6.70
CA GLN A 226 -30.52 -7.66 6.18
C GLN A 226 -30.10 -7.99 4.74
N GLY A 227 -29.30 -7.14 4.10
CA GLY A 227 -28.77 -7.32 2.75
C GLY A 227 -27.93 -8.59 2.63
N LYS A 228 -28.12 -9.35 1.55
CA LYS A 228 -27.39 -10.60 1.31
C LYS A 228 -25.88 -10.37 1.19
N LEU A 229 -25.49 -9.25 0.60
CA LEU A 229 -24.11 -8.82 0.47
C LEU A 229 -23.87 -7.52 1.25
N VAL A 230 -22.63 -7.31 1.68
CA VAL A 230 -22.20 -6.13 2.45
C VAL A 230 -21.04 -5.46 1.73
N ALA A 231 -21.25 -4.26 1.21
CA ALA A 231 -20.19 -3.42 0.68
C ALA A 231 -19.59 -2.59 1.82
N VAL A 232 -18.27 -2.48 1.90
CA VAL A 232 -17.59 -1.67 2.93
C VAL A 232 -16.74 -0.60 2.26
N PHE A 233 -16.97 0.66 2.62
CA PHE A 233 -16.17 1.81 2.20
C PHE A 233 -15.75 2.62 3.41
N ASP A 234 -14.46 2.87 3.56
CA ASP A 234 -13.97 3.86 4.52
C ASP A 234 -14.57 5.24 4.24
N ALA A 235 -14.69 6.07 5.27
CA ALA A 235 -15.28 7.41 5.20
C ALA A 235 -14.63 8.32 4.12
N ASP A 236 -13.37 8.08 3.78
CA ASP A 236 -12.60 8.78 2.75
C ASP A 236 -12.55 8.05 1.40
N HIS A 237 -13.29 6.95 1.21
CA HIS A 237 -13.31 6.16 -0.03
C HIS A 237 -14.65 6.32 -0.77
N ALA A 238 -14.76 7.36 -1.60
CA ALA A 238 -15.96 7.59 -2.40
C ALA A 238 -16.07 6.53 -3.53
N PRO A 239 -17.15 5.73 -3.59
CA PRO A 239 -17.30 4.70 -4.61
C PRO A 239 -17.61 5.27 -6.00
N ALA A 240 -17.13 4.57 -7.03
CA ALA A 240 -17.58 4.80 -8.41
C ALA A 240 -19.03 4.30 -8.58
N ARG A 241 -19.79 4.95 -9.47
CA ARG A 241 -21.20 4.61 -9.69
C ARG A 241 -21.42 3.16 -10.10
N ASN A 242 -20.52 2.63 -10.92
CA ASN A 242 -20.56 1.25 -11.40
C ASN A 242 -19.93 0.24 -10.43
N PHE A 243 -19.60 0.61 -9.18
CA PHE A 243 -18.98 -0.34 -8.23
C PHE A 243 -19.79 -1.63 -8.09
N LEU A 244 -21.10 -1.53 -7.88
CA LEU A 244 -21.95 -2.71 -7.66
C LEU A 244 -22.14 -3.53 -8.95
N THR A 245 -22.42 -2.89 -10.08
CA THR A 245 -22.58 -3.59 -11.38
C THR A 245 -21.30 -4.30 -11.83
N GLU A 246 -20.13 -3.82 -11.40
CA GLU A 246 -18.84 -4.45 -11.67
C GLU A 246 -18.48 -5.56 -10.66
N THR A 247 -19.21 -5.73 -9.55
CA THR A 247 -18.81 -6.63 -8.44
C THR A 247 -19.85 -7.68 -8.03
N VAL A 248 -21.15 -7.38 -8.03
CA VAL A 248 -22.18 -8.31 -7.51
C VAL A 248 -22.27 -9.62 -8.31
N GLY A 249 -21.99 -9.57 -9.61
CA GLY A 249 -22.14 -10.71 -10.52
C GLY A 249 -21.25 -11.90 -10.19
N TYR A 250 -20.13 -11.69 -9.50
CA TYR A 250 -19.22 -12.77 -9.12
C TYR A 250 -19.81 -13.74 -8.09
N PHE A 251 -20.80 -13.29 -7.30
CA PHE A 251 -21.49 -14.13 -6.32
C PHE A 251 -22.57 -15.03 -6.95
N ARG A 252 -22.90 -14.87 -8.24
CA ARG A 252 -23.94 -15.68 -8.90
C ARG A 252 -23.56 -17.15 -9.00
N ASP A 253 -22.38 -17.42 -9.53
CA ASP A 253 -21.98 -18.78 -9.93
C ASP A 253 -21.00 -19.44 -8.93
N ASN A 254 -20.64 -18.76 -7.84
CA ASN A 254 -19.75 -19.27 -6.81
C ASN A 254 -20.35 -19.10 -5.40
N ALA A 255 -21.04 -20.14 -4.92
CA ALA A 255 -21.61 -20.17 -3.58
C ALA A 255 -20.56 -20.11 -2.45
N LYS A 256 -19.29 -20.43 -2.73
CA LYS A 256 -18.19 -20.34 -1.77
C LYS A 256 -17.45 -19.00 -1.82
N LEU A 257 -17.86 -18.06 -2.67
CA LEU A 257 -17.25 -16.74 -2.70
C LEU A 257 -17.69 -15.93 -1.48
N PHE A 258 -16.73 -15.50 -0.67
CA PHE A 258 -16.99 -14.58 0.45
C PHE A 258 -16.59 -13.14 0.15
N LEU A 259 -15.67 -12.91 -0.78
CA LEU A 259 -15.04 -11.62 -1.00
C LEU A 259 -14.83 -11.32 -2.47
N VAL A 260 -15.26 -10.13 -2.87
CA VAL A 260 -14.76 -9.43 -4.06
C VAL A 260 -13.99 -8.21 -3.58
N GLN A 261 -12.67 -8.20 -3.76
CA GLN A 261 -11.80 -7.07 -3.42
C GLN A 261 -11.45 -6.26 -4.66
N THR A 262 -11.49 -4.93 -4.53
CA THR A 262 -11.05 -3.98 -5.57
C THR A 262 -9.83 -3.15 -5.08
N PRO A 263 -9.03 -2.56 -5.99
CA PRO A 263 -7.92 -1.69 -5.63
C PRO A 263 -8.30 -0.53 -4.71
N HIS A 264 -7.37 -0.13 -3.86
CA HIS A 264 -7.43 1.20 -3.25
C HIS A 264 -6.69 2.18 -4.14
N PHE A 265 -7.45 3.06 -4.80
CA PHE A 265 -6.93 4.12 -5.64
C PHE A 265 -7.05 5.45 -4.90
N PHE A 266 -5.98 6.24 -4.86
CA PHE A 266 -5.95 7.49 -4.11
C PHE A 266 -5.77 8.68 -5.05
N ILE A 267 -6.51 9.75 -4.79
CA ILE A 267 -6.45 10.97 -5.62
C ILE A 267 -5.38 11.96 -5.18
N ASN A 268 -4.83 11.81 -3.97
CA ASN A 268 -3.76 12.64 -3.44
C ASN A 268 -2.48 11.85 -3.15
N PRO A 269 -1.32 12.53 -3.20
CA PRO A 269 -0.05 11.93 -2.85
C PRO A 269 0.03 11.57 -1.37
N ASP A 270 0.79 10.51 -1.09
CA ASP A 270 1.32 10.30 0.25
C ASP A 270 2.43 11.32 0.58
N PRO A 271 2.84 11.44 1.86
CA PRO A 271 3.83 12.43 2.26
C PRO A 271 5.21 12.26 1.58
N VAL A 272 5.64 11.03 1.25
CA VAL A 272 6.89 10.77 0.52
C VAL A 272 6.78 11.41 -0.87
N GLU A 273 5.70 11.12 -1.59
CA GLU A 273 5.49 11.59 -2.95
C GLU A 273 5.33 13.10 -3.03
N ARG A 274 4.55 13.68 -2.12
CA ARG A 274 4.31 15.12 -2.06
C ARG A 274 5.59 15.87 -1.77
N ASN A 275 6.32 15.44 -0.74
CA ASN A 275 7.49 16.19 -0.26
C ASN A 275 8.68 16.04 -1.23
N LEU A 276 8.76 14.94 -1.99
CA LEU A 276 9.74 14.75 -3.06
C LEU A 276 9.24 15.18 -4.46
N ARG A 277 7.97 15.58 -4.60
CA ARG A 277 7.33 16.00 -5.87
C ARG A 277 7.32 14.91 -6.95
N THR A 278 7.01 13.68 -6.58
CA THR A 278 7.06 12.53 -7.50
C THR A 278 5.71 11.99 -7.95
N PHE A 279 4.60 12.41 -7.33
CA PHE A 279 3.26 11.82 -7.50
C PHE A 279 2.79 11.66 -8.96
N ASN A 280 2.93 12.69 -9.78
CA ASN A 280 2.45 12.66 -11.18
C ASN A 280 3.40 11.95 -12.16
N GLN A 281 4.53 11.43 -11.68
CA GLN A 281 5.58 10.83 -12.51
C GLN A 281 5.90 9.39 -12.12
N MET A 282 5.82 9.10 -10.82
CA MET A 282 6.19 7.83 -10.22
C MET A 282 4.91 7.11 -9.75
N PRO A 283 4.75 5.80 -10.02
CA PRO A 283 3.67 5.02 -9.45
C PRO A 283 3.70 5.05 -7.92
N SER A 284 2.52 5.18 -7.32
CA SER A 284 2.38 5.25 -5.87
C SER A 284 2.69 3.95 -5.16
N GLU A 285 2.93 4.02 -3.85
CA GLU A 285 3.34 2.86 -3.07
C GLU A 285 2.31 1.71 -3.16
N ASN A 286 1.03 2.05 -3.05
CA ASN A 286 -0.11 1.13 -3.11
C ASN A 286 -0.20 0.38 -4.46
N GLU A 287 0.25 0.98 -5.58
CA GLU A 287 0.17 0.39 -6.93
C GLU A 287 0.95 -0.93 -7.04
N MET A 288 2.08 -1.05 -6.33
CA MET A 288 2.82 -2.32 -6.29
C MET A 288 1.97 -3.46 -5.71
N PHE A 289 1.20 -3.15 -4.66
CA PHE A 289 0.38 -4.14 -3.98
C PHE A 289 -0.89 -4.46 -4.76
N TYR A 290 -1.67 -3.44 -5.13
CA TYR A 290 -2.95 -3.64 -5.82
C TYR A 290 -2.78 -4.03 -7.29
N GLY A 291 -1.87 -3.39 -8.03
CA GLY A 291 -1.67 -3.67 -9.46
C GLY A 291 -0.92 -4.98 -9.75
N MET A 292 -0.18 -5.54 -8.79
CA MET A 292 0.61 -6.76 -9.01
C MET A 292 0.43 -7.84 -7.93
N VAL A 293 0.64 -7.51 -6.65
CA VAL A 293 0.65 -8.51 -5.57
C VAL A 293 -0.73 -9.13 -5.37
N GLN A 294 -1.81 -8.35 -5.30
CA GLN A 294 -3.18 -8.85 -5.12
C GLN A 294 -3.60 -9.79 -6.24
N ARG A 295 -3.24 -9.49 -7.49
CA ARG A 295 -3.43 -10.40 -8.63
C ARG A 295 -2.65 -11.71 -8.50
N GLY A 296 -1.47 -11.65 -7.90
CA GLY A 296 -0.68 -12.83 -7.53
C GLY A 296 -1.32 -13.65 -6.40
N LEU A 297 -1.84 -12.99 -5.37
CA LEU A 297 -2.55 -13.63 -4.27
C LEU A 297 -3.85 -14.30 -4.73
N ASP A 298 -4.60 -13.63 -5.61
CA ASP A 298 -5.85 -14.13 -6.21
C ASP A 298 -5.65 -15.47 -6.95
N LYS A 299 -4.52 -15.62 -7.64
CA LYS A 299 -4.16 -16.89 -8.30
C LYS A 299 -4.20 -18.09 -7.36
N TRP A 300 -3.89 -17.87 -6.09
CA TRP A 300 -3.78 -18.89 -5.05
C TRP A 300 -4.97 -18.89 -4.09
N ASN A 301 -6.09 -18.25 -4.45
CA ASN A 301 -7.27 -18.09 -3.58
C ASN A 301 -6.89 -17.48 -2.21
N ALA A 302 -6.09 -16.42 -2.25
CA ALA A 302 -5.55 -15.75 -1.08
C ALA A 302 -5.67 -14.21 -1.16
N ALA A 303 -6.46 -13.69 -2.10
CA ALA A 303 -6.80 -12.28 -2.13
C ALA A 303 -7.62 -11.95 -0.87
N PHE A 304 -7.12 -11.07 -0.03
CA PHE A 304 -7.71 -10.83 1.28
C PHE A 304 -8.39 -9.46 1.38
N PHE A 305 -9.35 -9.37 2.29
CA PHE A 305 -10.10 -8.16 2.55
C PHE A 305 -9.17 -7.07 3.10
N CYS A 306 -9.15 -5.91 2.45
CA CYS A 306 -8.28 -4.77 2.78
C CYS A 306 -9.05 -3.66 3.52
N GLY A 307 -10.12 -3.99 4.23
CA GLY A 307 -10.86 -3.06 5.10
C GLY A 307 -11.85 -2.17 4.38
N SER A 308 -11.72 -1.96 3.08
CA SER A 308 -12.56 -1.08 2.26
C SER A 308 -12.51 -1.48 0.79
N ALA A 309 -13.39 -0.90 -0.02
CA ALA A 309 -13.50 -1.14 -1.46
C ALA A 309 -13.75 -2.62 -1.79
N ALA A 310 -14.63 -3.24 -1.00
CA ALA A 310 -14.88 -4.67 -1.07
C ALA A 310 -16.36 -4.99 -0.86
N LEU A 311 -16.79 -6.09 -1.47
CA LEU A 311 -18.11 -6.66 -1.31
C LEU A 311 -17.97 -8.03 -0.64
N LEU A 312 -18.70 -8.24 0.45
CA LEU A 312 -18.61 -9.44 1.29
C LEU A 312 -19.93 -10.20 1.33
N ASN A 313 -19.84 -11.53 1.42
CA ASN A 313 -21.00 -12.40 1.62
C ASN A 313 -21.38 -12.45 3.11
N ARG A 314 -22.62 -12.07 3.45
CA ARG A 314 -23.10 -12.07 4.83
C ARG A 314 -23.14 -13.48 5.45
N GLU A 315 -23.52 -14.49 4.66
CA GLU A 315 -23.56 -15.88 5.13
C GLU A 315 -22.16 -16.37 5.52
N ALA A 316 -21.15 -15.99 4.74
CA ALA A 316 -19.75 -16.28 5.07
C ALA A 316 -19.33 -15.58 6.36
N LEU A 317 -19.63 -14.30 6.51
CA LEU A 317 -19.33 -13.54 7.73
C LEU A 317 -19.97 -14.16 8.98
N ALA A 318 -21.14 -14.79 8.87
CA ALA A 318 -21.79 -15.46 10.00
C ALA A 318 -20.95 -16.63 10.55
N ILE A 319 -20.14 -17.30 9.73
CA ILE A 319 -19.24 -18.40 10.16
C ILE A 319 -18.22 -17.90 11.19
N THR A 320 -17.79 -16.66 11.08
CA THR A 320 -16.81 -16.04 12.00
C THR A 320 -17.46 -15.14 13.05
N ASN A 321 -18.79 -15.18 13.21
CA ASN A 321 -19.57 -14.27 14.04
C ASN A 321 -19.35 -12.78 13.65
N GLY A 322 -19.27 -12.52 12.35
CA GLY A 322 -18.99 -11.20 11.78
C GLY A 322 -17.50 -10.96 11.52
N PHE A 323 -17.10 -9.69 11.55
CA PHE A 323 -15.72 -9.22 11.42
C PHE A 323 -14.92 -9.52 12.69
N SER A 324 -13.69 -10.01 12.53
CA SER A 324 -12.82 -10.39 13.64
C SER A 324 -12.26 -9.19 14.39
N GLY A 325 -12.19 -9.21 15.72
CA GLY A 325 -11.73 -8.08 16.54
C GLY A 325 -10.51 -8.37 17.41
N VAL A 326 -9.72 -9.41 17.11
CA VAL A 326 -8.57 -9.82 17.94
C VAL A 326 -7.33 -9.04 17.53
N SER A 327 -7.05 -8.98 16.23
CA SER A 327 -6.03 -8.10 15.65
C SER A 327 -6.59 -6.71 15.39
N ILE A 328 -5.73 -5.69 15.44
CA ILE A 328 -6.08 -4.32 15.02
C ILE A 328 -6.22 -4.16 13.50
N THR A 329 -5.87 -5.20 12.74
CA THR A 329 -6.16 -5.34 11.31
C THR A 329 -7.25 -6.40 11.15
N GLU A 330 -8.48 -6.00 11.46
CA GLU A 330 -9.67 -6.87 11.46
C GLU A 330 -9.95 -7.50 10.10
N ASP A 331 -9.56 -6.79 9.06
CA ASP A 331 -9.85 -7.06 7.68
C ASP A 331 -9.12 -8.32 7.19
N CYS A 332 -7.79 -8.31 7.27
CA CYS A 332 -6.93 -9.42 6.94
C CYS A 332 -7.18 -10.61 7.89
N GLU A 333 -7.45 -10.35 9.18
CA GLU A 333 -7.80 -11.42 10.13
C GLU A 333 -9.11 -12.13 9.74
N THR A 334 -10.14 -11.38 9.36
CA THR A 334 -11.42 -11.95 8.92
C THR A 334 -11.21 -12.80 7.68
N ALA A 335 -10.44 -12.30 6.70
CA ALA A 335 -10.18 -13.02 5.47
C ALA A 335 -9.37 -14.32 5.67
N VAL A 336 -8.32 -14.32 6.51
CA VAL A 336 -7.54 -15.54 6.77
C VAL A 336 -8.38 -16.60 7.46
N ASN A 337 -9.29 -16.18 8.34
CA ASN A 337 -10.21 -17.08 9.03
C ASN A 337 -11.25 -17.68 8.06
N LEU A 338 -11.84 -16.88 7.16
CA LEU A 338 -12.79 -17.37 6.17
C LEU A 338 -12.15 -18.31 5.14
N HIS A 339 -10.94 -17.98 4.65
CA HIS A 339 -10.18 -18.91 3.80
C HIS A 339 -9.86 -20.23 4.54
N ALA A 340 -9.56 -20.19 5.83
CA ALA A 340 -9.34 -21.39 6.64
C ALA A 340 -10.62 -22.24 6.78
N HIS A 341 -11.80 -21.63 6.65
CA HIS A 341 -13.09 -22.34 6.59
C HIS A 341 -13.50 -22.77 5.17
N GLY A 342 -12.58 -22.64 4.19
CA GLY A 342 -12.80 -23.11 2.82
C GLY A 342 -13.62 -22.17 1.93
N TRP A 343 -13.85 -20.93 2.37
CA TRP A 343 -14.40 -19.87 1.51
C TRP A 343 -13.33 -19.39 0.51
N GLU A 344 -13.79 -18.76 -0.55
CA GLU A 344 -13.00 -18.29 -1.68
C GLU A 344 -13.11 -16.78 -1.86
N SER A 345 -12.08 -16.19 -2.46
CA SER A 345 -12.01 -14.76 -2.76
C SER A 345 -11.74 -14.52 -4.24
N VAL A 346 -12.10 -13.33 -4.72
CA VAL A 346 -11.69 -12.84 -6.03
C VAL A 346 -11.20 -11.39 -5.93
N TYR A 347 -10.14 -11.08 -6.67
CA TYR A 347 -9.64 -9.73 -6.85
C TYR A 347 -9.95 -9.21 -8.27
N ILE A 348 -10.45 -7.97 -8.35
CA ILE A 348 -10.75 -7.28 -9.61
C ILE A 348 -9.87 -6.03 -9.68
N ASP A 349 -8.93 -6.00 -10.60
CA ASP A 349 -7.99 -4.89 -10.79
C ASP A 349 -8.63 -3.73 -11.56
N ARG A 350 -9.59 -3.05 -10.93
CA ARG A 350 -10.28 -1.87 -11.46
C ARG A 350 -10.45 -0.82 -10.36
N PRO A 351 -10.01 0.45 -10.57
CA PRO A 351 -10.19 1.50 -9.58
C PRO A 351 -11.66 1.90 -9.52
N LEU A 352 -12.38 1.35 -8.53
CA LEU A 352 -13.82 1.58 -8.33
C LEU A 352 -14.12 2.43 -7.09
N ILE A 353 -13.09 3.05 -6.51
CA ILE A 353 -13.19 4.04 -5.44
C ILE A 353 -12.19 5.17 -5.70
N ALA A 354 -12.43 6.33 -5.11
CA ALA A 354 -11.46 7.42 -4.98
C ALA A 354 -11.21 7.68 -3.49
N GLY A 355 -10.03 7.28 -3.01
CA GLY A 355 -9.59 7.37 -1.62
C GLY A 355 -8.71 8.58 -1.33
N LEU A 356 -8.48 8.87 -0.04
CA LEU A 356 -7.49 9.84 0.43
C LEU A 356 -6.32 9.19 1.18
N GLN A 357 -5.09 9.64 0.90
CA GLN A 357 -3.89 9.27 1.66
C GLN A 357 -3.64 10.23 2.84
N PRO A 358 -2.94 9.77 3.91
CA PRO A 358 -2.59 10.60 5.05
C PRO A 358 -1.84 11.87 4.64
N ALA A 359 -2.25 13.02 5.17
CA ALA A 359 -1.69 14.30 4.77
C ALA A 359 -0.34 14.64 5.43
N THR A 360 -0.04 14.06 6.59
CA THR A 360 1.21 14.33 7.33
C THR A 360 2.10 13.10 7.39
N PHE A 361 3.41 13.32 7.48
CA PHE A 361 4.37 12.23 7.65
C PHE A 361 4.09 11.44 8.94
N ALA A 362 3.69 12.13 10.01
CA ALA A 362 3.32 11.50 11.27
C ALA A 362 2.08 10.60 11.14
N SER A 363 1.01 11.08 10.48
CA SER A 363 -0.19 10.27 10.24
C SER A 363 0.09 9.08 9.31
N PHE A 364 0.94 9.25 8.29
CA PHE A 364 1.41 8.17 7.44
C PHE A 364 2.14 7.09 8.24
N ILE A 365 3.14 7.45 9.06
CA ILE A 365 3.82 6.49 9.93
C ILE A 365 2.86 5.84 10.92
N GLY A 366 1.93 6.60 11.48
CA GLY A 366 0.90 6.08 12.39
C GLY A 366 0.04 4.99 11.75
N GLN A 367 -0.40 5.20 10.50
CA GLN A 367 -1.16 4.23 9.73
C GLN A 367 -0.34 2.95 9.47
N ARG A 368 0.89 3.10 8.97
CA ARG A 368 1.77 1.95 8.65
C ARG A 368 2.22 1.18 9.88
N SER A 369 2.40 1.87 11.01
CA SER A 369 2.65 1.26 12.31
C SER A 369 1.50 0.35 12.72
N ARG A 370 0.23 0.78 12.57
CA ARG A 370 -0.94 -0.06 12.86
C ARG A 370 -0.98 -1.30 11.98
N TRP A 371 -0.70 -1.17 10.69
CA TRP A 371 -0.66 -2.31 9.77
C TRP A 371 0.44 -3.30 10.14
N ALA A 372 1.65 -2.82 10.44
CA ALA A 372 2.75 -3.66 10.90
C ALA A 372 2.39 -4.42 12.18
N GLN A 373 1.84 -3.72 13.17
CA GLN A 373 1.44 -4.30 14.45
C GLN A 373 0.32 -5.34 14.30
N GLY A 374 -0.71 -5.05 13.51
CA GLY A 374 -1.81 -6.00 13.26
C GLY A 374 -1.35 -7.26 12.52
N MET A 375 -0.42 -7.12 11.57
CA MET A 375 0.16 -8.27 10.87
C MET A 375 1.04 -9.13 11.79
N MET A 376 1.72 -8.52 12.77
CA MET A 376 2.43 -9.26 13.82
C MET A 376 1.45 -9.99 14.76
N GLN A 377 0.31 -9.38 15.10
CA GLN A 377 -0.75 -10.04 15.86
C GLN A 377 -1.32 -11.24 15.09
N ILE A 378 -1.53 -11.12 13.77
CA ILE A 378 -1.94 -12.25 12.92
C ILE A 378 -0.90 -13.37 12.95
N LEU A 379 0.41 -13.06 12.83
CA LEU A 379 1.46 -14.07 12.97
C LEU A 379 1.43 -14.77 14.33
N ARG A 380 1.05 -14.05 15.39
CA ARG A 380 1.03 -14.60 16.75
C ARG A 380 -0.22 -15.41 17.07
N TYR A 381 -1.40 -14.92 16.68
CA TYR A 381 -2.70 -15.47 17.05
C TYR A 381 -3.31 -16.36 15.95
N ARG A 382 -2.97 -16.11 14.69
CA ARG A 382 -3.48 -16.80 13.49
C ARG A 382 -2.34 -17.30 12.61
N PHE A 383 -1.32 -17.91 13.23
CA PHE A 383 -0.06 -18.28 12.57
C PHE A 383 -0.30 -19.07 11.27
N PRO A 384 -0.15 -18.44 10.07
CA PRO A 384 -0.59 -19.04 8.81
C PRO A 384 0.02 -20.42 8.51
N PRO A 385 1.31 -20.70 8.79
CA PRO A 385 1.91 -21.99 8.49
C PRO A 385 1.25 -23.18 9.20
N LEU A 386 0.61 -22.97 10.34
CA LEU A 386 -0.02 -24.02 11.15
C LEU A 386 -1.54 -23.88 11.24
N LEU A 387 -2.14 -22.86 10.61
CA LEU A 387 -3.58 -22.66 10.65
C LEU A 387 -4.29 -23.78 9.86
N PRO A 388 -5.16 -24.58 10.51
CA PRO A 388 -5.91 -25.64 9.84
C PRO A 388 -6.82 -25.08 8.75
N GLY A 389 -7.08 -25.88 7.71
CA GLY A 389 -7.99 -25.52 6.61
C GLY A 389 -7.37 -24.67 5.49
N LEU A 390 -6.28 -23.92 5.76
CA LEU A 390 -5.51 -23.28 4.69
C LEU A 390 -4.71 -24.29 3.86
N THR A 391 -4.80 -24.17 2.55
CA THR A 391 -3.94 -24.88 1.59
C THR A 391 -2.49 -24.37 1.66
N LEU A 392 -1.51 -25.19 1.25
CA LEU A 392 -0.11 -24.78 1.26
C LEU A 392 0.16 -23.47 0.49
N PRO A 393 -0.38 -23.24 -0.72
CA PRO A 393 -0.24 -21.96 -1.41
C PRO A 393 -0.81 -20.77 -0.63
N GLN A 394 -1.98 -20.92 0.01
CA GLN A 394 -2.56 -19.88 0.85
C GLN A 394 -1.66 -19.56 2.05
N ARG A 395 -1.07 -20.59 2.69
CA ARG A 395 -0.11 -20.39 3.79
C ARG A 395 1.07 -19.55 3.34
N LEU A 396 1.66 -19.85 2.18
CA LEU A 396 2.77 -19.07 1.62
C LEU A 396 2.36 -17.63 1.26
N CYS A 397 1.16 -17.44 0.72
CA CYS A 397 0.61 -16.12 0.42
C CYS A 397 0.43 -15.27 1.67
N TYR A 398 -0.21 -15.82 2.71
CA TYR A 398 -0.37 -15.13 3.99
C TYR A 398 0.96 -14.91 4.72
N MET A 399 1.92 -15.84 4.62
CA MET A 399 3.28 -15.61 5.07
C MET A 399 3.94 -14.44 4.33
N SER A 400 3.78 -14.35 3.00
CA SER A 400 4.32 -13.24 2.22
C SER A 400 3.80 -11.90 2.72
N SER A 401 2.48 -11.78 2.93
CA SER A 401 1.85 -10.54 3.38
C SER A 401 2.23 -10.17 4.82
N THR A 402 2.27 -11.16 5.72
CA THR A 402 2.52 -10.91 7.15
C THR A 402 4.01 -10.73 7.46
N LEU A 403 4.88 -11.58 6.91
CA LEU A 403 6.31 -11.51 7.17
C LEU A 403 6.94 -10.27 6.57
N PHE A 404 6.41 -9.72 5.46
CA PHE A 404 6.89 -8.46 4.86
C PHE A 404 7.09 -7.35 5.90
N TRP A 405 6.19 -7.24 6.87
CA TRP A 405 6.24 -6.21 7.92
C TRP A 405 7.42 -6.34 8.89
N LEU A 406 8.27 -7.37 8.77
CA LEU A 406 9.55 -7.48 9.48
C LEU A 406 10.70 -6.75 8.76
N PHE A 407 10.46 -6.11 7.61
CA PHE A 407 11.47 -5.31 6.90
C PHE A 407 12.25 -4.32 7.80
N PRO A 408 11.67 -3.70 8.86
CA PRO A 408 12.41 -2.76 9.69
C PRO A 408 13.64 -3.35 10.36
N PHE A 409 13.63 -4.64 10.71
CA PHE A 409 14.82 -5.32 11.22
C PHE A 409 15.93 -5.34 10.17
N THR A 410 15.60 -5.76 8.95
CA THR A 410 16.60 -5.88 7.88
C THR A 410 17.15 -4.53 7.44
N ARG A 411 16.30 -3.51 7.29
CA ARG A 411 16.73 -2.16 6.90
C ARG A 411 17.63 -1.54 7.95
N MET A 412 17.32 -1.69 9.23
CA MET A 412 18.17 -1.17 10.30
C MET A 412 19.49 -1.97 10.40
N THR A 413 19.49 -3.28 10.14
CA THR A 413 20.72 -4.06 10.03
C THR A 413 21.59 -3.56 8.87
N PHE A 414 21.03 -3.36 7.67
CA PHE A 414 21.80 -2.86 6.51
C PHE A 414 22.29 -1.42 6.68
N LEU A 415 21.55 -0.60 7.42
CA LEU A 415 21.95 0.75 7.77
C LEU A 415 23.21 0.76 8.65
N VAL A 416 23.23 -0.10 9.68
CA VAL A 416 24.28 -0.14 10.70
C VAL A 416 25.48 -1.00 10.28
N ALA A 417 25.29 -2.01 9.41
CA ALA A 417 26.32 -2.96 9.03
C ALA A 417 27.64 -2.32 8.55
N PRO A 418 27.65 -1.32 7.65
CA PRO A 418 28.89 -0.66 7.23
C PRO A 418 29.64 0.04 8.38
N LEU A 419 28.92 0.52 9.39
CA LEU A 419 29.49 1.28 10.50
C LEU A 419 30.35 0.41 11.41
N PHE A 420 30.05 -0.89 11.51
CA PHE A 420 30.85 -1.84 12.29
C PHE A 420 32.28 -1.96 11.76
N TYR A 421 32.44 -2.07 10.44
CA TYR A 421 33.76 -2.12 9.83
C TYR A 421 34.44 -0.76 9.87
N LEU A 422 33.72 0.32 9.54
CA LEU A 422 34.32 1.65 9.46
C LEU A 422 34.85 2.11 10.82
N PHE A 423 34.04 2.10 11.87
CA PHE A 423 34.42 2.67 13.19
C PHE A 423 35.15 1.69 14.10
N PHE A 424 34.94 0.39 13.95
CA PHE A 424 35.44 -0.61 14.92
C PHE A 424 36.32 -1.70 14.27
N ASP A 425 36.59 -1.61 12.96
CA ASP A 425 37.35 -2.62 12.18
C ASP A 425 36.81 -4.06 12.32
N LEU A 426 35.52 -4.19 12.66
CA LEU A 426 34.87 -5.50 12.82
C LEU A 426 34.64 -6.15 11.47
N GLN A 427 35.20 -7.34 11.28
CA GLN A 427 35.10 -8.12 10.04
C GLN A 427 33.85 -8.98 10.05
N ILE A 428 32.69 -8.35 9.88
CA ILE A 428 31.38 -9.02 9.91
C ILE A 428 31.06 -9.81 8.62
N PHE A 429 31.89 -9.62 7.59
CA PHE A 429 31.80 -10.25 6.28
C PHE A 429 33.23 -10.56 5.80
N THR A 430 33.58 -11.84 5.66
CA THR A 430 34.94 -12.26 5.25
C THR A 430 35.01 -12.48 3.74
N ALA A 431 35.30 -11.43 2.98
CA ALA A 431 35.53 -11.51 1.54
C ALA A 431 36.39 -10.34 1.03
N SER A 432 37.08 -10.57 -0.08
CA SER A 432 37.81 -9.54 -0.84
C SER A 432 36.87 -8.67 -1.69
N GLY A 433 37.37 -7.52 -2.14
CA GLY A 433 36.62 -6.68 -3.09
C GLY A 433 36.29 -7.41 -4.41
N GLY A 434 37.18 -8.29 -4.87
CA GLY A 434 36.95 -9.10 -6.07
C GLY A 434 35.80 -10.11 -5.92
N GLU A 435 35.72 -10.78 -4.77
CA GLU A 435 34.61 -11.68 -4.44
C GLU A 435 33.29 -10.92 -4.29
N PHE A 436 33.31 -9.73 -3.69
CA PHE A 436 32.13 -8.85 -3.66
C PHE A 436 31.62 -8.55 -5.08
N MET A 437 32.52 -8.21 -6.02
CA MET A 437 32.13 -7.93 -7.41
C MET A 437 31.53 -9.16 -8.10
N ALA A 438 32.10 -10.35 -7.91
CA ALA A 438 31.67 -11.57 -8.59
C ALA A 438 30.44 -12.26 -7.99
N TYR A 439 30.18 -12.07 -6.69
CA TYR A 439 29.04 -12.67 -6.02
C TYR A 439 28.00 -11.61 -5.68
N THR A 440 28.31 -10.70 -4.76
CA THR A 440 27.34 -9.75 -4.21
C THR A 440 26.81 -8.77 -5.25
N LEU A 441 27.68 -8.09 -6.01
CA LEU A 441 27.23 -7.09 -6.99
C LEU A 441 26.41 -7.73 -8.11
N ILE A 442 26.86 -8.86 -8.65
CA ILE A 442 26.12 -9.61 -9.67
C ILE A 442 24.75 -10.05 -9.13
N TYR A 443 24.70 -10.59 -7.91
CA TYR A 443 23.45 -10.93 -7.24
C TYR A 443 22.51 -9.72 -7.15
N LEU A 444 22.99 -8.56 -6.72
CA LEU A 444 22.19 -7.34 -6.61
C LEU A 444 21.67 -6.89 -7.98
N CYS A 445 22.51 -6.89 -9.01
CA CYS A 445 22.10 -6.53 -10.37
C CYS A 445 21.01 -7.48 -10.90
N VAL A 446 21.18 -8.79 -10.70
CA VAL A 446 20.18 -9.79 -11.09
C VAL A 446 18.88 -9.61 -10.30
N ASN A 447 18.97 -9.37 -8.99
CA ASN A 447 17.79 -9.13 -8.15
C ASN A 447 17.04 -7.87 -8.58
N LEU A 448 17.73 -6.75 -8.81
CA LEU A 448 17.11 -5.50 -9.30
C LEU A 448 16.46 -5.69 -10.68
N MET A 449 17.08 -6.47 -11.55
CA MET A 449 16.53 -6.75 -12.87
C MET A 449 15.28 -7.64 -12.78
N LEU A 450 15.27 -8.65 -11.91
CA LEU A 450 14.08 -9.47 -11.62
C LEU A 450 12.95 -8.60 -11.06
N GLN A 451 13.24 -7.77 -10.06
CA GLN A 451 12.26 -6.87 -9.47
C GLN A 451 11.71 -5.90 -10.52
N ASN A 452 12.54 -5.31 -11.37
CA ASN A 452 12.06 -4.41 -12.40
C ASN A 452 11.30 -5.15 -13.52
N TYR A 453 11.66 -6.38 -13.85
CA TYR A 453 10.89 -7.22 -14.79
C TYR A 453 9.50 -7.54 -14.24
N LEU A 454 9.36 -7.77 -12.93
CA LEU A 454 8.08 -8.11 -12.30
C LEU A 454 7.22 -6.90 -11.94
N TYR A 455 7.85 -5.84 -11.42
CA TYR A 455 7.18 -4.71 -10.80
C TYR A 455 7.45 -3.38 -11.49
N GLY A 456 8.26 -3.32 -12.56
CA GLY A 456 8.76 -2.06 -13.11
C GLY A 456 7.69 -1.06 -13.58
N ALA A 457 6.48 -1.53 -13.89
CA ALA A 457 5.32 -0.69 -14.19
C ALA A 457 4.65 -0.07 -12.95
N TYR A 458 4.81 -0.71 -11.78
CA TYR A 458 4.12 -0.38 -10.52
C TYR A 458 5.06 0.11 -9.41
N ARG A 459 6.36 -0.13 -9.54
CA ARG A 459 7.38 0.29 -8.56
C ARG A 459 8.72 0.48 -9.23
N TRP A 460 9.26 1.69 -9.13
CA TRP A 460 10.58 2.00 -9.67
C TRP A 460 11.71 1.48 -8.78
N PRO A 461 12.89 1.19 -9.35
CA PRO A 461 14.06 0.77 -8.58
C PRO A 461 14.38 1.76 -7.45
N TRP A 462 14.81 1.26 -6.30
CA TRP A 462 15.26 2.04 -5.14
C TRP A 462 14.17 2.81 -4.37
N ILE A 463 12.96 2.93 -4.93
CA ILE A 463 11.84 3.57 -4.24
C ILE A 463 11.36 2.70 -3.07
N SER A 464 11.31 1.39 -3.21
CA SER A 464 10.96 0.48 -2.11
C SER A 464 11.92 0.65 -0.93
N GLU A 465 13.22 0.71 -1.20
CA GLU A 465 14.24 0.94 -0.19
C GLU A 465 14.04 2.27 0.54
N LEU A 466 13.68 3.34 -0.18
CA LEU A 466 13.39 4.64 0.43
C LEU A 466 12.16 4.60 1.34
N TYR A 467 11.03 4.05 0.86
CA TYR A 467 9.80 3.92 1.66
C TYR A 467 10.04 3.08 2.90
N GLU A 468 10.68 1.93 2.75
CA GLU A 468 10.98 1.04 3.86
C GLU A 468 11.98 1.70 4.83
N TYR A 469 13.02 2.39 4.35
CA TYR A 469 13.96 3.10 5.21
C TYR A 469 13.25 4.15 6.07
N VAL A 470 12.43 5.01 5.45
CA VAL A 470 11.71 6.06 6.14
C VAL A 470 10.77 5.49 7.21
N GLN A 471 10.10 4.38 6.90
CA GLN A 471 9.20 3.73 7.85
C GLN A 471 9.95 3.00 8.99
N SER A 472 11.10 2.38 8.69
CA SER A 472 11.82 1.48 9.61
C SER A 472 12.19 2.13 10.93
N VAL A 473 12.56 3.42 10.91
CA VAL A 473 12.99 4.17 12.09
C VAL A 473 11.91 4.21 13.18
N HIS A 474 10.63 4.14 12.81
CA HIS A 474 9.51 4.25 13.75
C HIS A 474 8.70 2.96 13.85
N LEU A 475 8.67 2.13 12.80
CA LEU A 475 7.99 0.83 12.84
C LEU A 475 8.76 -0.20 13.67
N LEU A 476 10.10 -0.17 13.69
CA LEU A 476 10.89 -1.14 14.45
C LEU A 476 10.49 -1.21 15.94
N PRO A 477 10.46 -0.10 16.72
CA PRO A 477 10.01 -0.15 18.11
C PRO A 477 8.55 -0.58 18.26
N ALA A 478 7.68 -0.22 17.30
CA ALA A 478 6.28 -0.62 17.30
C ALA A 478 6.11 -2.14 17.15
N ILE A 479 6.88 -2.76 16.25
CA ILE A 479 6.90 -4.22 16.03
C ILE A 479 7.47 -4.95 17.25
N ILE A 480 8.61 -4.49 17.78
CA ILE A 480 9.22 -5.08 18.99
C ILE A 480 8.20 -5.06 20.14
N SER A 481 7.45 -3.97 20.29
CA SER A 481 6.41 -3.85 21.32
C SER A 481 5.33 -4.94 21.19
N VAL A 482 4.94 -5.33 19.98
CA VAL A 482 3.94 -6.41 19.74
C VAL A 482 4.54 -7.79 19.95
N ILE A 483 5.78 -8.00 19.50
CA ILE A 483 6.49 -9.28 19.71
C ILE A 483 6.59 -9.57 21.22
N LEU A 484 6.90 -8.55 22.03
CA LEU A 484 7.00 -8.69 23.49
C LEU A 484 5.64 -8.78 24.18
N ASN A 485 4.66 -7.96 23.76
CA ASN A 485 3.30 -8.00 24.29
C ASN A 485 2.27 -7.80 23.16
N PRO A 486 1.72 -8.90 22.62
CA PRO A 486 0.81 -8.84 21.48
C PRO A 486 -0.51 -8.10 21.75
N SER A 487 -0.92 -7.97 23.00
CA SER A 487 -2.14 -7.25 23.41
C SER A 487 -1.90 -5.76 23.70
N LYS A 488 -0.65 -5.29 23.65
CA LYS A 488 -0.29 -3.91 23.98
C LYS A 488 -0.76 -2.85 22.97
N PRO A 489 -0.84 -3.11 21.65
CA PRO A 489 -1.34 -2.10 20.73
C PRO A 489 -2.77 -1.70 21.06
N THR A 490 -2.98 -0.40 21.26
CA THR A 490 -4.32 0.19 21.34
C THR A 490 -4.61 0.89 20.02
N PHE A 491 -5.85 0.78 19.54
CA PHE A 491 -6.28 1.46 18.33
C PHE A 491 -6.44 2.95 18.62
N ASN A 492 -5.47 3.76 18.18
CA ASN A 492 -5.61 5.20 18.12
C ASN A 492 -6.00 5.58 16.69
N VAL A 493 -7.11 6.31 16.55
CA VAL A 493 -7.61 6.72 15.25
C VAL A 493 -6.65 7.73 14.64
N THR A 494 -6.21 7.46 13.42
CA THR A 494 -5.37 8.38 12.67
C THR A 494 -6.22 9.60 12.32
N ALA A 495 -5.73 10.81 12.58
CA ALA A 495 -6.41 12.02 12.12
C ALA A 495 -6.46 12.01 10.59
N LYS A 496 -7.68 12.01 10.03
CA LYS A 496 -7.92 12.02 8.58
C LYS A 496 -8.03 13.44 8.02
N ASP A 497 -8.37 14.41 8.87
CA ASP A 497 -8.62 15.81 8.49
C ASP A 497 -7.43 16.72 8.82
N GLU A 498 -6.20 16.24 8.60
CA GLU A 498 -5.01 17.08 8.72
C GLU A 498 -4.69 17.73 7.37
N SER A 499 -4.36 19.02 7.36
CA SER A 499 -3.81 19.69 6.18
C SER A 499 -2.56 20.47 6.58
N ILE A 500 -1.58 20.51 5.68
CA ILE A 500 -0.34 21.25 5.90
C ILE A 500 -0.46 22.55 5.12
N LEU A 501 -0.99 23.61 5.73
CA LEU A 501 -1.14 24.90 5.05
C LEU A 501 0.21 25.60 4.78
N VAL A 502 1.21 25.33 5.63
CA VAL A 502 2.52 25.97 5.61
C VAL A 502 3.61 24.92 5.72
N SER A 503 4.67 25.08 4.94
CA SER A 503 5.82 24.16 4.99
C SER A 503 6.40 24.12 6.40
N ARG A 504 6.66 22.91 6.90
CA ARG A 504 7.14 22.67 8.25
C ARG A 504 8.05 21.46 8.30
N LEU A 505 8.80 21.31 9.39
CA LEU A 505 9.48 20.05 9.68
C LEU A 505 8.52 19.16 10.46
N SER A 506 8.44 17.88 10.12
CA SER A 506 7.67 16.93 10.92
C SER A 506 8.22 16.84 12.35
N GLU A 507 7.33 16.73 13.31
CA GLU A 507 7.56 16.52 14.74
C GLU A 507 8.43 15.29 15.04
N ILE A 508 8.38 14.27 14.16
CA ILE A 508 9.13 13.03 14.26
C ILE A 508 10.41 13.01 13.41
N ALA A 509 10.84 14.16 12.86
CA ALA A 509 11.98 14.25 11.96
C ALA A 509 13.37 14.03 12.62
N ARG A 510 13.50 14.24 13.93
CA ARG A 510 14.80 14.31 14.63
C ARG A 510 15.73 13.11 14.40
N PRO A 511 15.24 11.85 14.43
CA PRO A 511 16.12 10.68 14.20
C PRO A 511 16.78 10.67 12.82
N PHE A 512 16.11 11.20 11.79
CA PHE A 512 16.65 11.22 10.42
C PHE A 512 17.88 12.12 10.29
N PHE A 513 17.89 13.27 10.98
CA PHE A 513 19.07 14.15 11.03
C PHE A 513 20.24 13.49 11.74
N ALA A 514 20.00 12.81 12.86
CA ALA A 514 21.04 12.08 13.58
C ALA A 514 21.66 10.98 12.70
N ILE A 515 20.82 10.18 12.02
CA ILE A 515 21.30 9.14 11.11
C ILE A 515 22.11 9.74 9.96
N PHE A 516 21.62 10.81 9.33
CA PHE A 516 22.34 11.49 8.24
C PHE A 516 23.72 11.98 8.68
N ILE A 517 23.81 12.63 9.85
CA ILE A 517 25.08 13.14 10.39
C ILE A 517 26.05 11.98 10.67
N VAL A 518 25.59 10.90 11.29
CA VAL A 518 26.43 9.72 11.57
C VAL A 518 26.95 9.10 10.27
N LEU A 519 26.10 8.96 9.25
CA LEU A 519 26.50 8.43 7.95
C LEU A 519 27.48 9.36 7.21
N ALA A 520 27.31 10.68 7.31
CA ALA A 520 28.21 11.65 6.72
C ALA A 520 29.60 11.58 7.38
N ILE A 521 29.65 11.50 8.71
CA ILE A 521 30.90 11.28 9.46
C ILE A 521 31.55 9.96 9.06
N ALA A 522 30.75 8.88 8.96
CA ALA A 522 31.25 7.58 8.55
C ALA A 522 31.84 7.60 7.14
N LEU A 523 31.21 8.31 6.19
CA LEU A 523 31.72 8.43 4.82
C LEU A 523 33.04 9.22 4.76
N ILE A 524 33.13 10.33 5.50
CA ILE A 524 34.38 11.10 5.62
C ILE A 524 35.48 10.21 6.22
N TYR A 525 35.14 9.43 7.25
CA TYR A 525 36.07 8.52 7.89
C TYR A 525 36.50 7.37 6.95
N ALA A 526 35.61 6.87 6.10
CA ALA A 526 35.94 5.88 5.07
C ALA A 526 36.98 6.44 4.08
N VAL A 527 36.80 7.68 3.61
CA VAL A 527 37.78 8.35 2.72
C VAL A 527 39.14 8.51 3.42
N TYR A 528 39.13 8.95 4.68
CA TYR A 528 40.35 9.05 5.49
C TYR A 528 41.06 7.69 5.59
N ARG A 529 40.33 6.62 5.91
CA ARG A 529 40.90 5.27 6.03
C ARG A 529 41.41 4.73 4.70
N ILE A 530 40.77 5.02 3.56
CA ILE A 530 41.29 4.62 2.24
C ILE A 530 42.66 5.27 1.99
N TYR A 531 42.84 6.52 2.41
CA TYR A 531 44.11 7.22 2.29
C TYR A 531 45.18 6.70 3.25
N THR A 532 44.84 6.42 4.51
CA THR A 532 45.81 5.98 5.53
C THR A 532 46.09 4.47 5.54
N GLU A 533 45.15 3.65 5.06
CA GLU A 533 45.21 2.19 5.03
C GLU A 533 45.04 1.64 3.59
N PRO A 534 45.91 1.99 2.63
CA PRO A 534 45.73 1.64 1.22
C PRO A 534 45.70 0.12 0.95
N TYR A 535 46.26 -0.69 1.85
CA TYR A 535 46.24 -2.15 1.77
C TYR A 535 44.86 -2.78 2.07
N LYS A 536 43.92 -2.01 2.64
CA LYS A 536 42.51 -2.40 2.85
C LYS A 536 41.56 -1.68 1.88
N ALA A 537 42.10 -0.95 0.90
CA ALA A 537 41.31 -0.04 0.07
C ALA A 537 40.18 -0.75 -0.69
N ASP A 538 40.38 -1.99 -1.12
CA ASP A 538 39.36 -2.76 -1.84
C ASP A 538 38.09 -3.01 -0.99
N VAL A 539 38.26 -3.44 0.27
CA VAL A 539 37.15 -3.63 1.21
C VAL A 539 36.57 -2.28 1.65
N LEU A 540 37.41 -1.28 1.92
CA LEU A 540 36.96 0.06 2.31
C LEU A 540 36.14 0.75 1.21
N LEU A 541 36.45 0.52 -0.07
CA LEU A 541 35.65 1.03 -1.19
C LEU A 541 34.26 0.38 -1.23
N VAL A 542 34.16 -0.93 -0.98
CA VAL A 542 32.87 -1.63 -0.91
C VAL A 542 32.03 -1.10 0.26
N VAL A 543 32.61 -1.03 1.46
CA VAL A 543 31.92 -0.56 2.66
C VAL A 543 31.55 0.92 2.53
N GLY A 544 32.47 1.75 2.07
CA GLY A 544 32.23 3.17 1.79
C GLY A 544 31.16 3.39 0.72
N GLY A 545 31.09 2.52 -0.29
CA GLY A 545 30.02 2.53 -1.29
C GLY A 545 28.64 2.28 -0.69
N TRP A 546 28.50 1.30 0.21
CA TRP A 546 27.26 1.09 0.97
C TRP A 546 26.93 2.26 1.89
N THR A 547 27.93 2.84 2.56
CA THR A 547 27.73 4.04 3.39
C THR A 547 27.25 5.23 2.56
N LEU A 548 27.82 5.42 1.36
CA LEU A 548 27.37 6.46 0.41
C LEU A 548 25.92 6.21 -0.03
N PHE A 549 25.57 4.98 -0.39
CA PHE A 549 24.20 4.62 -0.74
C PHE A 549 23.22 4.92 0.41
N ASN A 550 23.56 4.50 1.64
CA ASN A 550 22.76 4.79 2.82
C ASN A 550 22.66 6.30 3.09
N LEU A 551 23.73 7.06 2.86
CA LEU A 551 23.74 8.52 3.02
C LEU A 551 22.80 9.20 2.01
N ILE A 552 22.78 8.75 0.75
CA ILE A 552 21.84 9.23 -0.27
C ILE A 552 20.40 8.97 0.17
N MET A 553 20.10 7.74 0.63
CA MET A 553 18.78 7.39 1.15
C MET A 553 18.36 8.24 2.36
N ALA A 554 19.29 8.46 3.29
CA ALA A 554 19.07 9.34 4.44
C ALA A 554 18.83 10.79 3.99
N GLY A 555 19.53 11.28 2.97
CA GLY A 555 19.31 12.60 2.38
C GLY A 555 17.91 12.73 1.75
N CYS A 556 17.48 11.72 0.99
CA CYS A 556 16.11 11.67 0.47
C CYS A 556 15.08 11.65 1.62
N ALA A 557 15.33 10.89 2.69
CA ALA A 557 14.47 10.86 3.87
C ALA A 557 14.38 12.23 4.58
N LEU A 558 15.46 13.02 4.61
CA LEU A 558 15.40 14.41 5.09
C LEU A 558 14.45 15.27 4.25
N GLY A 559 14.42 15.05 2.93
CA GLY A 559 13.44 15.65 2.03
C GLY A 559 12.01 15.21 2.34
N VAL A 560 11.81 13.94 2.67
CA VAL A 560 10.49 13.40 3.06
C VAL A 560 9.97 14.00 4.35
N VAL A 561 10.80 14.16 5.39
CA VAL A 561 10.36 14.73 6.68
C VAL A 561 10.25 16.26 6.67
N SER A 562 10.69 16.90 5.58
CA SER A 562 10.53 18.32 5.30
C SER A 562 9.21 18.54 4.56
N GLU A 563 8.13 18.66 5.33
CA GLU A 563 6.77 18.70 4.82
C GLU A 563 6.49 20.00 4.05
N ARG A 564 6.00 19.84 2.82
CA ARG A 564 5.63 20.97 1.98
C ARG A 564 4.21 21.43 2.28
N GLY A 565 4.04 22.75 2.39
CA GLY A 565 2.73 23.35 2.52
C GLY A 565 1.92 23.26 1.22
N GLU A 566 0.64 22.96 1.35
CA GLU A 566 -0.37 22.95 0.31
C GLU A 566 -1.50 23.91 0.73
N ARG A 567 -1.76 24.91 -0.13
CA ARG A 567 -2.74 25.97 0.18
C ARG A 567 -4.18 25.56 -0.10
N SER A 568 -4.40 24.41 -0.73
CA SER A 568 -5.75 23.89 -0.99
C SER A 568 -6.20 23.02 0.18
N SER A 569 -7.40 23.27 0.68
CA SER A 569 -8.02 22.43 1.72
C SER A 569 -8.63 21.14 1.17
N SER A 570 -8.80 21.06 -0.16
CA SER A 570 -9.38 19.90 -0.85
C SER A 570 -8.55 19.51 -2.06
N VAL A 571 -8.54 18.21 -2.35
CA VAL A 571 -7.79 17.65 -3.48
C VAL A 571 -8.52 17.97 -4.78
N ARG A 572 -7.80 18.57 -5.74
CA ARG A 572 -8.33 18.86 -7.08
C ARG A 572 -7.98 17.74 -8.04
N VAL A 573 -8.99 17.25 -8.76
CA VAL A 573 -8.86 16.25 -9.81
C VAL A 573 -8.96 16.93 -11.16
N LYS A 574 -7.96 16.73 -12.01
CA LYS A 574 -7.99 17.20 -13.39
C LYS A 574 -9.04 16.45 -14.19
N MET A 575 -9.82 17.17 -14.98
CA MET A 575 -10.79 16.60 -15.90
C MET A 575 -11.02 17.53 -17.08
N THR A 576 -11.69 17.05 -18.11
CA THR A 576 -12.09 17.91 -19.24
C THR A 576 -13.56 17.65 -19.51
N ARG A 577 -14.41 18.54 -19.00
CA ARG A 577 -15.87 18.40 -19.11
C ARG A 577 -16.48 19.67 -19.64
N ARG A 578 -17.33 19.55 -20.66
CA ARG A 578 -18.08 20.68 -21.19
C ARG A 578 -19.05 21.22 -20.14
N CYS A 579 -19.09 22.55 -20.03
CA CYS A 579 -20.07 23.26 -19.23
C CYS A 579 -20.44 24.58 -19.94
N GLU A 580 -21.41 25.29 -19.38
CA GLU A 580 -21.69 26.68 -19.73
C GLU A 580 -21.57 27.53 -18.46
N VAL A 581 -21.11 28.76 -18.58
CA VAL A 581 -21.10 29.73 -17.46
C VAL A 581 -21.96 30.92 -17.83
N LEU A 582 -22.80 31.36 -16.90
CA LEU A 582 -23.60 32.55 -17.08
C LEU A 582 -22.72 33.80 -16.90
N ILE A 583 -22.62 34.64 -17.92
CA ILE A 583 -21.89 35.93 -17.89
C ILE A 583 -22.77 36.96 -18.58
N ASP A 584 -23.13 38.02 -17.85
CA ASP A 584 -24.02 39.10 -18.31
C ASP A 584 -25.30 38.58 -18.95
N ASP A 585 -25.99 37.70 -18.23
CA ASP A 585 -27.25 37.07 -18.61
C ASP A 585 -27.18 36.20 -19.89
N GLN A 586 -25.98 35.88 -20.35
CA GLN A 586 -25.74 34.98 -21.48
C GLN A 586 -24.93 33.76 -21.06
N TRP A 587 -25.27 32.60 -21.62
CA TRP A 587 -24.54 31.36 -21.40
C TRP A 587 -23.35 31.28 -22.36
N HIS A 588 -22.15 31.14 -21.79
CA HIS A 588 -20.92 31.03 -22.56
C HIS A 588 -20.39 29.61 -22.49
N ALA A 589 -20.13 29.01 -23.65
CA ALA A 589 -19.51 27.71 -23.76
C ALA A 589 -18.18 27.70 -23.01
N SER A 590 -18.01 26.72 -22.15
CA SER A 590 -16.91 26.65 -21.20
C SER A 590 -16.46 25.19 -21.00
N THR A 591 -15.35 25.01 -20.31
CA THR A 591 -14.81 23.69 -19.97
C THR A 591 -14.33 23.70 -18.53
N ILE A 592 -14.77 22.72 -17.74
CA ILE A 592 -14.21 22.42 -16.42
C ILE A 592 -12.88 21.69 -16.65
N ASP A 593 -11.80 22.26 -16.14
CA ASP A 593 -10.41 21.76 -16.26
C ASP A 593 -9.95 21.01 -14.99
N ASP A 594 -10.43 21.43 -13.82
CA ASP A 594 -10.29 20.67 -12.58
C ASP A 594 -11.47 20.91 -11.63
N VAL A 595 -11.69 19.98 -10.72
CA VAL A 595 -12.72 20.07 -9.68
C VAL A 595 -12.22 19.48 -8.36
N SER A 596 -12.66 20.05 -7.26
CA SER A 596 -12.60 19.48 -5.92
C SER A 596 -13.96 19.59 -5.24
N ALA A 597 -14.10 19.04 -4.04
CA ALA A 597 -15.31 19.19 -3.23
C ALA A 597 -15.70 20.66 -2.98
N ASN A 598 -14.72 21.58 -2.97
CA ASN A 598 -14.92 22.98 -2.59
C ASN A 598 -14.80 23.97 -3.76
N GLY A 599 -14.66 23.50 -5.01
CA GLY A 599 -14.60 24.41 -6.15
C GLY A 599 -14.17 23.75 -7.45
N MET A 600 -14.17 24.53 -8.52
CA MET A 600 -13.77 24.09 -9.85
C MET A 600 -12.98 25.17 -10.58
N HIS A 601 -12.12 24.76 -11.50
CA HIS A 601 -11.46 25.62 -12.47
C HIS A 601 -12.21 25.54 -13.80
N ILE A 602 -12.70 26.69 -14.30
CA ILE A 602 -13.45 26.77 -15.55
C ILE A 602 -12.70 27.66 -16.53
N ILE A 603 -12.49 27.15 -17.74
CA ILE A 603 -11.99 27.87 -18.90
C ILE A 603 -13.21 28.26 -19.74
N SER A 604 -13.50 29.57 -19.83
CA SER A 604 -14.60 30.11 -20.63
C SER A 604 -14.08 30.76 -21.91
N TYR A 605 -14.78 30.56 -23.03
CA TYR A 605 -14.40 31.10 -24.34
C TYR A 605 -15.19 32.37 -24.72
N ALA A 606 -15.58 33.17 -23.73
CA ALA A 606 -16.33 34.41 -23.93
C ALA A 606 -15.46 35.50 -24.60
N SER A 607 -16.00 36.16 -25.64
CA SER A 607 -15.31 37.26 -26.35
C SER A 607 -15.27 38.58 -25.56
N ASP A 608 -16.21 38.79 -24.64
CA ASP A 608 -16.21 39.90 -23.68
C ASP A 608 -16.50 39.35 -22.29
N ALA A 609 -15.51 39.44 -21.41
CA ALA A 609 -15.58 39.01 -20.01
C ALA A 609 -15.19 40.17 -19.06
N SER A 610 -15.49 41.41 -19.46
CA SER A 610 -15.23 42.63 -18.67
C SER A 610 -15.92 42.65 -17.32
N SER A 611 -17.03 41.91 -17.18
CA SER A 611 -17.88 41.89 -16.01
C SER A 611 -17.55 40.79 -14.99
N LEU A 612 -16.63 39.87 -15.31
CA LEU A 612 -16.16 38.85 -14.36
C LEU A 612 -15.26 39.51 -13.31
N SER A 613 -15.78 39.65 -12.08
CA SER A 613 -15.03 40.15 -10.94
C SER A 613 -15.02 39.13 -9.80
N VAL A 614 -13.94 39.12 -9.03
CA VAL A 614 -13.85 38.31 -7.81
C VAL A 614 -14.98 38.70 -6.85
N GLY A 615 -15.64 37.70 -6.27
CA GLY A 615 -16.79 37.85 -5.37
C GLY A 615 -18.16 37.91 -6.06
N ARG A 616 -18.21 37.92 -7.41
CA ARG A 616 -19.49 37.84 -8.13
C ARG A 616 -20.02 36.41 -8.09
N GLU A 617 -21.30 36.27 -7.73
CA GLU A 617 -22.04 35.02 -7.85
C GLU A 617 -22.58 34.86 -9.29
N THR A 618 -22.51 33.64 -9.80
CA THR A 618 -23.07 33.26 -11.10
C THR A 618 -23.44 31.77 -11.09
N PHE A 619 -23.82 31.22 -12.25
CA PHE A 619 -24.17 29.81 -12.41
C PHE A 619 -23.25 29.12 -13.41
N ALA A 620 -22.83 27.90 -13.08
CA ALA A 620 -22.24 26.95 -14.02
C ALA A 620 -23.28 25.88 -14.35
N ARG A 621 -23.52 25.65 -15.63
CA ARG A 621 -24.43 24.63 -16.13
C ARG A 621 -23.66 23.45 -16.72
N PHE A 622 -24.01 22.24 -16.34
CA PHE A 622 -23.41 21.03 -16.90
C PHE A 622 -24.37 19.85 -16.84
N VAL A 623 -24.18 18.89 -17.76
CA VAL A 623 -24.99 17.67 -17.83
C VAL A 623 -24.46 16.65 -16.83
N THR A 624 -25.22 16.31 -15.79
CA THR A 624 -24.83 15.33 -14.77
C THR A 624 -24.70 13.93 -15.36
N HIS A 625 -23.78 13.11 -14.83
CA HIS A 625 -23.73 11.70 -15.22
C HIS A 625 -24.92 10.92 -14.65
N ALA A 626 -25.44 11.33 -13.49
CA ALA A 626 -26.51 10.66 -12.74
C ALA A 626 -27.74 10.41 -13.63
N ASP A 627 -28.34 11.50 -14.09
CA ASP A 627 -29.65 11.48 -14.75
C ASP A 627 -29.58 11.98 -16.20
N GLN A 628 -28.38 12.30 -16.70
CA GLN A 628 -28.16 12.97 -17.99
C GLN A 628 -28.95 14.28 -18.13
N GLN A 629 -29.25 14.94 -17.01
CA GLN A 629 -29.96 16.21 -16.98
C GLN A 629 -28.98 17.37 -16.84
N SER A 630 -29.35 18.50 -17.41
CA SER A 630 -28.60 19.74 -17.28
C SER A 630 -28.94 20.40 -15.94
N GLU A 631 -27.96 20.50 -15.06
CA GLU A 631 -28.10 21.14 -13.75
C GLU A 631 -27.41 22.50 -13.73
N ASN A 632 -27.99 23.44 -12.98
CA ASN A 632 -27.39 24.76 -12.75
C ASN A 632 -26.81 24.79 -11.33
N LEU A 633 -25.48 24.88 -11.23
CA LEU A 633 -24.78 25.00 -9.95
C LEU A 633 -24.43 26.48 -9.68
N PRO A 634 -24.89 27.07 -8.57
CA PRO A 634 -24.43 28.39 -8.16
C PRO A 634 -22.94 28.35 -7.81
N ILE A 635 -22.18 29.32 -8.30
CA ILE A 635 -20.74 29.46 -8.10
C ILE A 635 -20.37 30.89 -7.73
N GLU A 636 -19.37 31.06 -6.87
CA GLU A 636 -18.76 32.35 -6.54
C GLU A 636 -17.38 32.44 -7.18
N ILE A 637 -17.10 33.52 -7.92
CA ILE A 637 -15.82 33.71 -8.59
C ILE A 637 -14.74 34.06 -7.56
N ARG A 638 -13.76 33.17 -7.38
CA ARG A 638 -12.63 33.40 -6.45
C ARG A 638 -11.38 33.98 -7.12
N ASN A 639 -11.16 33.70 -8.40
CA ASN A 639 -10.02 34.19 -9.17
C ASN A 639 -10.40 34.31 -10.65
N VAL A 640 -9.83 35.28 -11.35
CA VAL A 640 -10.02 35.49 -12.79
C VAL A 640 -8.66 35.81 -13.40
N SER A 641 -8.24 35.01 -14.39
CA SER A 641 -7.06 35.25 -15.21
C SER A 641 -7.46 35.26 -16.68
N ARG A 642 -6.98 36.24 -17.43
CA ARG A 642 -7.15 36.30 -18.89
C ARG A 642 -5.90 35.76 -19.55
N GLU A 643 -6.01 34.61 -20.16
CA GLU A 643 -5.03 34.11 -21.12
C GLU A 643 -5.45 34.62 -22.50
N GLY A 644 -4.51 35.17 -23.27
CA GLY A 644 -4.81 35.92 -24.50
C GLY A 644 -5.58 35.14 -25.57
N ASP A 645 -6.00 35.84 -26.62
CA ASP A 645 -6.83 35.30 -27.69
C ASP A 645 -6.30 33.97 -28.25
N LEU A 646 -7.15 32.94 -28.21
CA LEU A 646 -6.97 31.71 -28.99
C LEU A 646 -7.13 32.08 -30.47
N ILE A 647 -6.02 32.40 -31.14
CA ILE A 647 -5.96 32.56 -32.61
C ILE A 647 -5.87 31.18 -33.26
#